data_AF-D3EGI0-F1
#
_entry.id   AF-D3EGI0-F1
#
_cell.length_a   1.000
_cell.length_b   1.000
_cell.length_c   1.000
_cell.angle_alpha   90.00
_cell.angle_beta   90.00
_cell.angle_gamma   90.00
#
_symmetry.space_group_name_H-M   'P 1'
#
loop_
_entity.id
_entity.type
_entity.pdbx_description
1 polymer ?
#
loop_
_entity_poly.entity_id
_entity_poly.type
_entity_poly.pdbx_seq_one_letter_code
_entity_poly.pdbx_strand_id
1 'polypeptide(L)'
;MDSPLTGSLNQSVELLRVETNLFNLYIQGKPYHPTVESMQLHRHHDGEWIDTSLQVHSLSSELKIEQISMFSPETGKLISWQMGKKSWPIFFETQSYELVVEKKQPLAFSFHHENVSVRQAIKPLGQSILSGILNFQNEVGLTDLELRLGGQAIFQLQLEIFPSKMDYKEDYQAILSDVNRQIYNLSFDFLRKTYHLTGLKETKNQSLTEFFTILQHVFEQLVQAVERIQTSPNYKLVKEMRKVEADRVKKSGKENIAYLTKHPHLLRQDDRIGFVPINGHSLYPSHALETKRQIQYDTMENRFVRWVIERISSKLKELKLRLSGKSRLQDPLLIKRIGSMQNQLQRLLSLDFLNVGGMKQLSVSLVLQMAPGYREVYRNYLMLMKGLSIQSDLFRLSMKDLAQLYEYWCFLKIHDLLSRKYELLKQDIIKVQRTGIFVTLDKSAKARMVYRNPSNGEVFTLYYNALPKGDRSATLGQKPDNVLTLKKNEAAVEYKYIFDAKYRLNSAYEGTPYYERYKQPGPEEEDINTMHRYRDAIVYADGHGQEYERSMFGAYVLFPYHDEEKFREHRFYKSIELVNVGAFPFLPNSTELMEAFLDEIIRDSPEKAYERSIRPRGTKNYYQDKLTGKNMFVGSLREPSQLELSLKLNFYHMPLENVTDHKILTQIEYIALYQSKGKFASTGETGIHWYGRVVDWKVLRRKEITERPARRGSEEKLYVKFIIDLWIKRDKPIVSGGRGIYTALYTSKYMFDRALEIAELKLETEEDLIKWREQRRIGTVKVELDHDQVDLAKRVLGVHGSDNFNQREG
;
A
#
# COMPACT_ATOMS: atom_id res chain seq x y z
N MET A 1 -26.23 -20.53 32.16
CA MET A 1 -26.82 -21.77 31.65
C MET A 1 -26.02 -22.13 30.43
N ASP A 2 -25.12 -23.10 30.58
CA ASP A 2 -24.23 -23.52 29.51
C ASP A 2 -25.06 -24.03 28.34
N SER A 3 -24.94 -23.37 27.18
CA SER A 3 -25.53 -23.84 25.93
C SER A 3 -25.02 -25.28 25.70
N PRO A 4 -25.89 -26.24 25.37
CA PRO A 4 -25.45 -27.61 25.16
C PRO A 4 -24.36 -27.64 24.09
N LEU A 5 -23.28 -28.39 24.37
CA LEU A 5 -22.30 -28.80 23.35
C LEU A 5 -23.10 -29.45 22.22
N THR A 6 -23.29 -28.74 21.12
CA THR A 6 -23.96 -29.21 19.90
C THR A 6 -23.08 -30.28 19.27
N GLY A 7 -23.11 -31.48 19.84
CA GLY A 7 -22.55 -32.69 19.27
C GLY A 7 -23.07 -32.81 17.84
N SER A 8 -22.13 -32.82 16.90
CA SER A 8 -22.33 -32.80 15.47
C SER A 8 -23.36 -33.84 15.01
N LEU A 9 -24.59 -33.40 14.70
CA LEU A 9 -25.48 -34.15 13.83
C LEU A 9 -24.81 -34.22 12.45
N ASN A 10 -23.95 -35.21 12.25
CA ASN A 10 -23.26 -35.46 10.99
C ASN A 10 -24.19 -36.12 9.94
N GLN A 11 -25.49 -36.14 10.24
CA GLN A 11 -26.57 -36.74 9.45
C GLN A 11 -27.31 -35.63 8.68
N SER A 12 -27.79 -35.96 7.49
CA SER A 12 -28.65 -35.08 6.72
C SER A 12 -30.02 -34.98 7.41
N VAL A 13 -30.54 -33.76 7.57
CA VAL A 13 -31.87 -33.48 8.12
C VAL A 13 -32.64 -32.57 7.18
N GLU A 14 -33.95 -32.45 7.38
CA GLU A 14 -34.78 -31.48 6.68
C GLU A 14 -34.50 -30.07 7.24
N LEU A 15 -33.93 -29.19 6.41
CA LEU A 15 -33.53 -27.84 6.76
C LEU A 15 -34.65 -26.82 6.53
N LEU A 16 -35.38 -26.99 5.43
CA LEU A 16 -36.50 -26.12 5.05
C LEU A 16 -37.60 -26.94 4.39
N ARG A 17 -38.85 -26.65 4.78
CA ARG A 17 -40.07 -27.19 4.19
C ARG A 17 -41.00 -26.04 3.82
N VAL A 18 -41.46 -26.01 2.58
CA VAL A 18 -42.50 -25.08 2.13
C VAL A 18 -43.64 -25.87 1.54
N GLU A 19 -44.79 -25.81 2.20
CA GLU A 19 -46.03 -26.44 1.75
C GLU A 19 -46.90 -25.42 1.05
N THR A 20 -47.41 -25.78 -0.13
CA THR A 20 -48.29 -24.93 -0.93
C THR A 20 -49.46 -25.75 -1.46
N ASN A 21 -50.48 -25.07 -1.97
CA ASN A 21 -51.61 -25.75 -2.62
C ASN A 21 -51.23 -26.53 -3.90
N LEU A 22 -50.06 -26.26 -4.52
CA LEU A 22 -49.65 -26.88 -5.79
C LEU A 22 -48.48 -27.87 -5.67
N PHE A 23 -47.58 -27.67 -4.72
CA PHE A 23 -46.40 -28.52 -4.49
C PHE A 23 -45.90 -28.42 -3.04
N ASN A 24 -45.09 -29.39 -2.63
CA ASN A 24 -44.27 -29.33 -1.42
C ASN A 24 -42.80 -29.23 -1.82
N LEU A 25 -42.07 -28.30 -1.22
CA LEU A 25 -40.63 -28.13 -1.43
C LEU A 25 -39.89 -28.48 -0.15
N TYR A 26 -38.86 -29.31 -0.29
CA TYR A 26 -37.98 -29.76 0.78
C TYR A 26 -36.54 -29.41 0.42
N ILE A 27 -35.78 -28.89 1.38
CA ILE A 27 -34.33 -28.79 1.29
C ILE A 27 -33.75 -29.60 2.44
N GLN A 28 -32.93 -30.60 2.09
CA GLN A 28 -32.29 -31.50 3.04
C GLN A 28 -30.77 -31.35 2.97
N GLY A 29 -30.12 -31.45 4.12
CA GLY A 29 -28.67 -31.37 4.21
C GLY A 29 -28.18 -31.38 5.64
N LYS A 30 -26.87 -31.22 5.82
CA LYS A 30 -26.29 -31.05 7.15
C LYS A 30 -26.54 -29.61 7.61
N PRO A 31 -27.05 -29.38 8.82
CA PRO A 31 -27.32 -28.02 9.32
C PRO A 31 -26.06 -27.30 9.78
N TYR A 32 -24.97 -28.05 10.01
CA TYR A 32 -23.71 -27.55 10.54
C TYR A 32 -22.56 -27.81 9.57
N HIS A 33 -21.65 -26.85 9.46
CA HIS A 33 -20.39 -27.01 8.75
C HIS A 33 -19.25 -27.18 9.77
N PRO A 34 -18.40 -28.23 9.68
CA PRO A 34 -17.37 -28.51 10.69
C PRO A 34 -16.45 -27.32 11.00
N THR A 35 -16.00 -26.62 9.95
CA THR A 35 -15.13 -25.45 10.06
C THR A 35 -15.83 -24.31 10.79
N VAL A 36 -17.10 -24.08 10.46
CA VAL A 36 -17.93 -23.01 11.02
C VAL A 36 -18.27 -23.29 12.48
N GLU A 37 -18.50 -24.54 12.87
CA GLU A 37 -18.65 -24.95 14.27
C GLU A 37 -17.36 -24.77 15.06
N SER A 38 -16.23 -25.26 14.54
CA SER A 38 -14.95 -25.19 15.26
C SER A 38 -14.49 -23.76 15.54
N MET A 39 -14.83 -22.83 14.64
CA MET A 39 -14.46 -21.42 14.74
C MET A 39 -15.62 -20.50 15.15
N GLN A 40 -16.80 -21.06 15.41
CA GLN A 40 -18.01 -20.32 15.79
C GLN A 40 -18.40 -19.19 14.81
N LEU A 41 -18.12 -19.35 13.50
CA LEU A 41 -18.37 -18.31 12.47
C LEU A 41 -19.85 -17.97 12.23
N HIS A 42 -20.75 -18.75 12.83
CA HIS A 42 -22.20 -18.58 12.74
C HIS A 42 -22.78 -17.84 13.96
N ARG A 43 -21.92 -17.33 14.85
CA ARG A 43 -22.29 -16.66 16.09
C ARG A 43 -21.62 -15.29 16.20
N HIS A 44 -22.30 -14.39 16.90
CA HIS A 44 -21.69 -13.16 17.38
C HIS A 44 -20.68 -13.44 18.50
N HIS A 45 -19.83 -12.46 18.84
CA HIS A 45 -18.84 -12.59 19.92
C HIS A 45 -19.44 -12.90 21.30
N ASP A 46 -20.72 -12.59 21.52
CA ASP A 46 -21.48 -12.93 22.73
C ASP A 46 -22.02 -14.37 22.74
N GLY A 47 -21.81 -15.13 21.65
CA GLY A 47 -22.28 -16.49 21.48
C GLY A 47 -23.70 -16.62 20.95
N GLU A 48 -24.36 -15.52 20.57
CA GLU A 48 -25.70 -15.57 19.95
C GLU A 48 -25.64 -15.94 18.46
N TRP A 49 -26.65 -16.65 17.97
CA TRP A 49 -26.77 -16.99 16.55
C TRP A 49 -26.98 -15.74 15.68
N ILE A 50 -26.22 -15.68 14.59
CA ILE A 50 -26.36 -14.66 13.56
C ILE A 50 -27.75 -14.79 12.89
N ASP A 51 -28.47 -13.68 12.75
CA ASP A 51 -29.72 -13.64 11.99
C ASP A 51 -29.46 -13.63 10.47
N THR A 52 -30.32 -14.31 9.71
CA THR A 52 -30.16 -14.54 8.26
C THR A 52 -31.37 -14.04 7.48
N SER A 53 -31.19 -13.78 6.19
CA SER A 53 -32.29 -13.42 5.29
C SER A 53 -32.86 -14.65 4.61
N LEU A 54 -34.08 -15.04 4.99
CA LEU A 54 -34.90 -16.03 4.29
C LEU A 54 -36.17 -15.34 3.78
N GLN A 55 -36.42 -15.42 2.47
CA GLN A 55 -37.68 -14.91 1.90
C GLN A 55 -38.36 -15.98 1.04
N VAL A 56 -39.69 -16.07 1.16
CA VAL A 56 -40.52 -17.02 0.41
C VAL A 56 -41.65 -16.24 -0.22
N HIS A 57 -41.60 -16.10 -1.54
CA HIS A 57 -42.55 -15.28 -2.31
C HIS A 57 -43.42 -16.15 -3.21
N SER A 58 -44.72 -15.89 -3.15
CA SER A 58 -45.65 -16.30 -4.20
C SER A 58 -45.72 -15.19 -5.25
N LEU A 59 -45.35 -15.53 -6.49
CA LEU A 59 -45.33 -14.58 -7.63
C LEU A 59 -46.60 -14.65 -8.47
N SER A 60 -47.53 -15.56 -8.14
CA SER A 60 -48.80 -15.75 -8.82
C SER A 60 -49.96 -15.80 -7.81
N SER A 61 -51.11 -15.26 -8.19
CA SER A 61 -52.35 -15.37 -7.40
C SER A 61 -52.84 -16.82 -7.25
N GLU A 62 -52.37 -17.73 -8.10
CA GLU A 62 -52.76 -19.15 -8.10
C GLU A 62 -52.03 -19.97 -7.03
N LEU A 63 -50.88 -19.49 -6.57
CA LEU A 63 -50.06 -20.18 -5.56
C LEU A 63 -50.29 -19.57 -4.18
N LYS A 64 -50.71 -20.41 -3.24
CA LYS A 64 -50.89 -20.10 -1.82
C LYS A 64 -49.92 -20.92 -0.99
N ILE A 65 -49.14 -20.23 -0.16
CA ILE A 65 -48.25 -20.85 0.82
C ILE A 65 -49.10 -21.23 2.04
N GLU A 66 -49.13 -22.51 2.37
CA GLU A 66 -49.92 -23.08 3.47
C GLU A 66 -49.12 -23.07 4.77
N GLN A 67 -47.87 -23.53 4.72
CA GLN A 67 -46.97 -23.60 5.88
C GLN A 67 -45.52 -23.50 5.45
N ILE A 68 -44.69 -22.85 6.27
CA ILE A 68 -43.24 -22.87 6.16
C ILE A 68 -42.68 -23.45 7.46
N SER A 69 -41.75 -24.39 7.36
CA SER A 69 -41.04 -24.94 8.51
C SER A 69 -39.53 -24.90 8.27
N MET A 70 -38.76 -24.57 9.29
CA MET A 70 -37.30 -24.41 9.22
C MET A 70 -36.63 -25.16 10.37
N PHE A 71 -35.46 -25.73 10.12
CA PHE A 71 -34.66 -26.37 11.16
C PHE A 71 -34.12 -25.30 12.12
N SER A 72 -34.36 -25.51 13.41
CA SER A 72 -33.84 -24.66 14.48
C SER A 72 -32.64 -25.33 15.14
N PRO A 73 -31.42 -24.79 14.97
CA PRO A 73 -30.23 -25.27 15.67
C PRO A 73 -30.36 -25.27 17.20
N GLU A 74 -31.14 -24.33 17.74
CA GLU A 74 -31.38 -24.21 19.19
C GLU A 74 -32.19 -25.39 19.75
N THR A 75 -33.17 -25.89 18.97
CA THR A 75 -34.05 -26.99 19.41
C THR A 75 -33.71 -28.34 18.80
N GLY A 76 -32.86 -28.36 17.77
CA GLY A 76 -32.48 -29.56 17.01
C GLY A 76 -33.63 -30.17 16.19
N LYS A 77 -34.70 -29.41 15.93
CA LYS A 77 -35.93 -29.89 15.27
C LYS A 77 -36.41 -28.91 14.21
N LEU A 78 -37.21 -29.43 13.27
CA LEU A 78 -37.97 -28.62 12.32
C LEU A 78 -39.13 -27.94 13.05
N ILE A 79 -39.19 -26.61 13.02
CA ILE A 79 -40.24 -25.80 13.67
C ILE A 79 -41.02 -25.00 12.63
N SER A 80 -42.27 -24.65 12.94
CA SER A 80 -43.05 -23.73 12.10
C SER A 80 -42.42 -22.33 12.13
N TRP A 81 -42.25 -21.72 10.97
CA TRP A 81 -41.56 -20.44 10.79
C TRP A 81 -42.38 -19.48 9.92
N GLN A 82 -42.26 -18.17 10.16
CA GLN A 82 -43.02 -17.13 9.46
C GLN A 82 -42.10 -16.03 8.93
N MET A 83 -42.46 -15.43 7.79
CA MET A 83 -41.76 -14.29 7.20
C MET A 83 -41.50 -13.18 8.23
N GLY A 84 -40.25 -12.70 8.28
CA GLY A 84 -39.82 -11.62 9.19
C GLY A 84 -39.47 -12.08 10.61
N LYS A 85 -39.54 -13.38 10.91
CA LYS A 85 -38.94 -13.96 12.14
C LYS A 85 -37.46 -14.27 11.90
N LYS A 86 -36.69 -14.30 13.00
CA LYS A 86 -35.28 -14.69 13.00
C LYS A 86 -35.10 -16.03 12.29
N SER A 87 -34.08 -16.16 11.46
CA SER A 87 -33.65 -17.42 10.84
C SER A 87 -32.17 -17.69 11.12
N TRP A 88 -31.71 -18.90 10.80
CA TRP A 88 -30.37 -19.38 11.17
C TRP A 88 -29.47 -19.62 9.96
N PRO A 89 -28.13 -19.48 10.11
CA PRO A 89 -27.14 -19.69 9.05
C PRO A 89 -26.83 -21.18 8.91
N ILE A 90 -27.67 -21.86 8.13
CA ILE A 90 -27.59 -23.33 7.92
C ILE A 90 -27.25 -23.71 6.46
N PHE A 91 -27.07 -22.72 5.58
CA PHE A 91 -26.70 -22.92 4.18
C PHE A 91 -25.30 -22.36 3.90
N PHE A 92 -24.38 -23.21 3.43
CA PHE A 92 -22.96 -22.90 3.28
C PHE A 92 -22.47 -23.21 1.86
N GLU A 93 -21.55 -22.39 1.35
CA GLU A 93 -21.09 -22.40 -0.05
C GLU A 93 -20.55 -23.77 -0.53
N THR A 94 -19.75 -24.45 0.31
CA THR A 94 -19.07 -25.70 -0.03
C THR A 94 -19.85 -26.96 0.32
N GLN A 95 -21.04 -26.82 0.94
CA GLN A 95 -21.85 -27.95 1.37
C GLN A 95 -22.90 -28.28 0.31
N SER A 96 -23.26 -29.57 0.24
CA SER A 96 -24.25 -30.05 -0.73
C SER A 96 -25.61 -30.19 -0.06
N TYR A 97 -26.66 -29.69 -0.71
CA TYR A 97 -28.04 -29.72 -0.25
C TYR A 97 -28.92 -30.41 -1.29
N GLU A 98 -29.77 -31.34 -0.87
CA GLU A 98 -30.75 -31.96 -1.75
C GLU A 98 -32.02 -31.11 -1.76
N LEU A 99 -32.42 -30.65 -2.96
CA LEU A 99 -33.69 -29.98 -3.16
C LEU A 99 -34.67 -30.94 -3.82
N VAL A 100 -35.84 -31.11 -3.21
CA VAL A 100 -36.92 -31.95 -3.71
C VAL A 100 -38.19 -31.13 -3.81
N VAL A 101 -38.84 -31.14 -4.97
CA VAL A 101 -40.16 -30.54 -5.19
C VAL A 101 -41.12 -31.65 -5.59
N GLU A 102 -42.07 -31.93 -4.72
CA GLU A 102 -43.14 -32.88 -4.92
C GLU A 102 -44.40 -32.14 -5.40
N LYS A 103 -44.83 -32.43 -6.62
CA LYS A 103 -45.99 -31.80 -7.23
C LYS A 103 -47.28 -32.49 -6.75
N LYS A 104 -48.26 -31.71 -6.28
CA LYS A 104 -49.59 -32.22 -5.90
C LYS A 104 -50.46 -32.54 -7.13
N GLN A 105 -50.09 -32.04 -8.30
CA GLN A 105 -50.76 -32.23 -9.59
C GLN A 105 -49.72 -32.40 -10.72
N PRO A 106 -50.05 -33.05 -11.86
CA PRO A 106 -49.13 -33.26 -12.99
C PRO A 106 -48.90 -31.97 -13.79
N LEU A 107 -48.43 -30.93 -13.12
CA LEU A 107 -48.13 -29.61 -13.70
C LEU A 107 -46.70 -29.56 -14.25
N ALA A 108 -46.52 -28.83 -15.35
CA ALA A 108 -45.24 -28.65 -16.03
C ALA A 108 -44.37 -27.60 -15.32
N PHE A 109 -43.93 -27.91 -14.10
CA PHE A 109 -42.94 -27.10 -13.38
C PHE A 109 -41.55 -27.25 -13.99
N SER A 110 -40.83 -26.13 -14.07
CA SER A 110 -39.41 -26.07 -14.39
C SER A 110 -38.67 -25.25 -13.33
N PHE A 111 -37.44 -25.66 -13.02
CA PHE A 111 -36.58 -24.95 -12.08
C PHE A 111 -35.72 -23.92 -12.83
N HIS A 112 -35.60 -22.72 -12.25
CA HIS A 112 -34.75 -21.66 -12.77
C HIS A 112 -33.85 -21.09 -11.67
N HIS A 113 -32.63 -20.77 -12.06
CA HIS A 113 -31.62 -20.10 -11.23
C HIS A 113 -30.67 -19.34 -12.16
N GLU A 114 -30.09 -18.22 -11.74
CA GLU A 114 -29.17 -17.43 -12.57
C GLU A 114 -27.93 -18.24 -12.98
N ASN A 115 -27.32 -18.95 -12.02
CA ASN A 115 -26.23 -19.89 -12.29
C ASN A 115 -26.73 -21.15 -13.02
N VAL A 116 -26.10 -21.44 -14.16
CA VAL A 116 -26.40 -22.58 -15.03
C VAL A 116 -26.08 -23.93 -14.35
N SER A 117 -25.02 -24.03 -13.55
CA SER A 117 -24.66 -25.29 -12.88
C SER A 117 -25.74 -25.71 -11.88
N VAL A 118 -26.18 -24.77 -11.03
CA VAL A 118 -27.28 -24.94 -10.08
C VAL A 118 -28.59 -25.25 -10.82
N ARG A 119 -28.87 -24.53 -11.92
CA ARG A 119 -30.06 -24.76 -12.74
C ARG A 119 -30.10 -26.18 -13.33
N GLN A 120 -28.97 -26.67 -13.84
CA GLN A 120 -28.87 -27.99 -14.47
C GLN A 120 -28.79 -29.15 -13.47
N ALA A 121 -28.50 -28.87 -12.20
CA ALA A 121 -28.45 -29.86 -11.14
C ALA A 121 -29.85 -30.41 -10.80
N ILE A 122 -30.89 -29.58 -10.91
CA ILE A 122 -32.28 -29.97 -10.64
C ILE A 122 -32.92 -30.56 -11.90
N LYS A 123 -33.37 -31.81 -11.80
CA LYS A 123 -33.96 -32.55 -12.92
C LYS A 123 -35.30 -33.17 -12.52
N PRO A 124 -36.21 -33.36 -13.50
CA PRO A 124 -37.44 -34.13 -13.26
C PRO A 124 -37.10 -35.61 -13.02
N LEU A 125 -37.64 -36.14 -11.92
CA LEU A 125 -37.64 -37.56 -11.59
C LEU A 125 -39.07 -38.07 -11.74
N GLY A 126 -39.38 -38.65 -12.90
CA GLY A 126 -40.75 -39.01 -13.26
C GLY A 126 -41.63 -37.77 -13.52
N GLN A 127 -42.94 -37.91 -13.32
CA GLN A 127 -43.91 -36.84 -13.61
C GLN A 127 -44.15 -35.91 -12.41
N SER A 128 -44.03 -36.43 -11.19
CA SER A 128 -44.44 -35.80 -9.94
C SER A 128 -43.32 -35.13 -9.16
N ILE A 129 -42.04 -35.41 -9.45
CA ILE A 129 -40.92 -34.91 -8.63
C ILE A 129 -39.91 -34.13 -9.47
N LEU A 130 -39.40 -33.01 -8.96
CA LEU A 130 -38.15 -32.40 -9.38
C LEU A 130 -37.14 -32.59 -8.25
N SER A 131 -35.95 -33.12 -8.52
CA SER A 131 -34.92 -33.29 -7.50
C SER A 131 -33.52 -33.04 -8.06
N GLY A 132 -32.60 -32.63 -7.19
CA GLY A 132 -31.19 -32.55 -7.48
C GLY A 132 -30.36 -32.02 -6.32
N ILE A 133 -29.04 -32.10 -6.47
CA ILE A 133 -28.09 -31.65 -5.46
C ILE A 133 -27.64 -30.23 -5.78
N LEU A 134 -28.02 -29.29 -4.93
CA LEU A 134 -27.53 -27.92 -4.93
C LEU A 134 -26.14 -27.87 -4.29
N ASN A 135 -25.18 -27.32 -5.02
CA ASN A 135 -23.86 -26.94 -4.49
C ASN A 135 -23.54 -25.54 -5.03
N PHE A 136 -23.41 -24.58 -4.12
CA PHE A 136 -23.21 -23.17 -4.45
C PHE A 136 -21.74 -22.84 -4.75
N GLN A 137 -20.83 -23.79 -4.50
CA GLN A 137 -19.39 -23.69 -4.74
C GLN A 137 -18.77 -22.47 -4.04
N ASN A 138 -18.65 -21.34 -4.76
CA ASN A 138 -18.07 -20.10 -4.28
C ASN A 138 -19.08 -18.92 -4.34
N GLU A 139 -20.37 -19.21 -4.52
CA GLU A 139 -21.46 -18.22 -4.47
C GLU A 139 -21.91 -18.02 -3.02
N VAL A 140 -21.68 -16.81 -2.51
CA VAL A 140 -22.00 -16.39 -1.14
C VAL A 140 -22.93 -15.18 -1.18
N GLY A 141 -23.85 -15.10 -0.23
CA GLY A 141 -24.88 -14.07 -0.12
C GLY A 141 -26.25 -14.54 -0.60
N LEU A 142 -27.09 -13.60 -1.05
CA LEU A 142 -28.46 -13.90 -1.42
C LEU A 142 -28.53 -14.64 -2.76
N THR A 143 -29.26 -15.76 -2.78
CA THR A 143 -29.54 -16.56 -3.98
C THR A 143 -31.04 -16.80 -4.12
N ASP A 144 -31.55 -16.66 -5.34
CA ASP A 144 -32.97 -16.81 -5.66
C ASP A 144 -33.21 -18.13 -6.43
N LEU A 145 -33.94 -19.04 -5.79
CA LEU A 145 -34.40 -20.30 -6.38
C LEU A 145 -35.83 -20.12 -6.91
N GLU A 146 -36.01 -20.22 -8.22
CA GLU A 146 -37.31 -19.98 -8.87
C GLU A 146 -37.95 -21.28 -9.37
N LEU A 147 -39.26 -21.43 -9.15
CA LEU A 147 -40.09 -22.41 -9.86
C LEU A 147 -41.01 -21.69 -10.84
N ARG A 148 -41.00 -22.19 -12.07
CA ARG A 148 -41.78 -21.65 -13.18
C ARG A 148 -42.80 -22.66 -13.67
N LEU A 149 -44.02 -22.22 -13.95
CA LEU A 149 -45.09 -22.99 -14.57
C LEU A 149 -45.34 -22.44 -15.98
N GLY A 150 -45.20 -23.28 -17.01
CA GLY A 150 -45.37 -22.83 -18.40
C GLY A 150 -44.41 -21.70 -18.82
N GLY A 151 -43.25 -21.59 -18.17
CA GLY A 151 -42.26 -20.53 -18.40
C GLY A 151 -42.44 -19.26 -17.56
N GLN A 152 -43.56 -19.10 -16.85
CA GLN A 152 -43.80 -17.97 -15.95
C GLN A 152 -43.37 -18.30 -14.52
N ALA A 153 -42.63 -17.41 -13.85
CA ALA A 153 -42.26 -17.59 -12.45
C ALA A 153 -43.48 -17.47 -11.54
N ILE A 154 -43.69 -18.49 -10.71
CA ILE A 154 -44.84 -18.56 -9.79
C ILE A 154 -44.41 -18.64 -8.32
N PHE A 155 -43.17 -19.04 -8.06
CA PHE A 155 -42.60 -19.15 -6.73
C PHE A 155 -41.13 -18.73 -6.76
N GLN A 156 -40.71 -18.03 -5.73
CA GLN A 156 -39.32 -17.65 -5.50
C GLN A 156 -38.96 -17.88 -4.03
N LEU A 157 -37.89 -18.64 -3.81
CA LEU A 157 -37.27 -18.85 -2.52
C LEU A 157 -35.91 -18.16 -2.50
N GLN A 158 -35.76 -17.14 -1.68
CA GLN A 158 -34.50 -16.47 -1.46
C GLN A 158 -33.81 -17.06 -0.24
N LEU A 159 -32.61 -17.61 -0.43
CA LEU A 159 -31.74 -18.11 0.63
C LEU A 159 -30.54 -17.19 0.78
N GLU A 160 -29.95 -17.16 1.97
CA GLU A 160 -28.65 -16.56 2.21
C GLU A 160 -27.60 -17.66 2.41
N ILE A 161 -26.58 -17.68 1.55
CA ILE A 161 -25.49 -18.65 1.57
C ILE A 161 -24.28 -18.06 2.28
N PHE A 162 -23.75 -18.80 3.26
CA PHE A 162 -22.65 -18.36 4.11
C PHE A 162 -21.30 -18.96 3.66
N PRO A 163 -20.21 -18.18 3.75
CA PRO A 163 -18.85 -18.69 3.59
C PRO A 163 -18.51 -19.65 4.75
N SER A 164 -17.76 -20.70 4.46
CA SER A 164 -17.46 -21.73 5.48
C SER A 164 -16.14 -21.50 6.22
N LYS A 165 -15.32 -20.55 5.77
CA LYS A 165 -13.92 -20.36 6.23
C LYS A 165 -13.60 -18.97 6.76
N MET A 166 -14.57 -18.07 6.77
CA MET A 166 -14.40 -16.68 7.17
C MET A 166 -15.73 -16.14 7.71
N ASP A 167 -15.71 -15.13 8.58
CA ASP A 167 -16.92 -14.49 9.04
C ASP A 167 -17.64 -13.75 7.89
N TYR A 168 -18.94 -13.99 7.74
CA TYR A 168 -19.73 -13.39 6.68
C TYR A 168 -20.15 -11.93 6.95
N LYS A 169 -20.51 -11.61 8.19
CA LYS A 169 -21.03 -10.27 8.51
C LYS A 169 -19.91 -9.29 8.76
N GLU A 170 -18.83 -9.74 9.39
CA GLU A 170 -17.71 -8.88 9.75
C GLU A 170 -16.67 -8.84 8.63
N ASP A 171 -16.06 -9.97 8.32
CA ASP A 171 -14.90 -10.01 7.43
C ASP A 171 -15.29 -9.88 5.95
N TYR A 172 -16.28 -10.64 5.45
CA TYR A 172 -16.66 -10.60 4.04
C TYR A 172 -17.19 -9.21 3.61
N GLN A 173 -18.09 -8.63 4.41
CA GLN A 173 -18.62 -7.29 4.14
C GLN A 173 -17.54 -6.21 4.28
N ALA A 174 -16.62 -6.35 5.26
CA ALA A 174 -15.48 -5.45 5.39
C ALA A 174 -14.53 -5.56 4.19
N ILE A 175 -14.24 -6.76 3.70
CA ILE A 175 -13.45 -7.00 2.48
C ILE A 175 -14.10 -6.30 1.29
N LEU A 176 -15.40 -6.51 1.06
CA LEU A 176 -16.12 -5.84 -0.03
C LEU A 176 -16.06 -4.32 0.09
N SER A 177 -16.29 -3.79 1.29
CA SER A 177 -16.22 -2.35 1.57
C SER A 177 -14.81 -1.79 1.34
N ASP A 178 -13.78 -2.50 1.81
CA ASP A 178 -12.37 -2.15 1.64
C ASP A 178 -11.98 -2.13 0.16
N VAL A 179 -12.31 -3.18 -0.60
CA VAL A 179 -12.05 -3.25 -2.04
C VAL A 179 -12.70 -2.07 -2.77
N ASN A 180 -13.98 -1.82 -2.49
CA ASN A 180 -14.71 -0.69 -3.06
C ASN A 180 -13.97 0.62 -2.77
N ARG A 181 -13.66 0.90 -1.49
CA ARG A 181 -12.98 2.11 -1.06
C ARG A 181 -11.64 2.30 -1.77
N GLN A 182 -10.83 1.25 -1.89
CA GLN A 182 -9.51 1.34 -2.52
C GLN A 182 -9.59 1.60 -4.02
N ILE A 183 -10.51 0.95 -4.75
CA ILE A 183 -10.67 1.22 -6.18
C ILE A 183 -11.12 2.65 -6.41
N TYR A 184 -12.04 3.18 -5.57
CA TYR A 184 -12.44 4.58 -5.67
C TYR A 184 -11.26 5.54 -5.44
N ASN A 185 -10.42 5.28 -4.44
CA ASN A 185 -9.23 6.09 -4.17
C ASN A 185 -8.24 6.06 -5.34
N LEU A 186 -7.90 4.88 -5.84
CA LEU A 186 -7.02 4.70 -6.99
C LEU A 186 -7.57 5.38 -8.25
N SER A 187 -8.88 5.29 -8.46
CA SER A 187 -9.56 5.96 -9.58
C SER A 187 -9.41 7.46 -9.47
N PHE A 188 -9.69 8.01 -8.29
CA PHE A 188 -9.57 9.43 -8.04
C PHE A 188 -8.14 9.94 -8.24
N ASP A 189 -7.13 9.26 -7.71
CA ASP A 189 -5.72 9.64 -7.86
C ASP A 189 -5.26 9.61 -9.31
N PHE A 190 -5.72 8.61 -10.07
CA PHE A 190 -5.45 8.52 -11.49
C PHE A 190 -6.12 9.64 -12.28
N LEU A 191 -7.39 9.93 -12.01
CA LEU A 191 -8.09 11.05 -12.63
C LEU A 191 -7.39 12.36 -12.29
N ARG A 192 -7.04 12.61 -11.02
CA ARG A 192 -6.28 13.79 -10.59
C ARG A 192 -5.00 14.01 -11.42
N LYS A 193 -4.21 12.95 -11.65
CA LYS A 193 -2.94 13.02 -12.40
C LYS A 193 -3.14 13.22 -13.92
N THR A 194 -4.24 12.73 -14.49
CA THR A 194 -4.43 12.63 -15.96
C THR A 194 -5.41 13.66 -16.53
N TYR A 195 -6.18 14.35 -15.69
CA TYR A 195 -7.24 15.30 -16.10
C TYR A 195 -6.76 16.61 -16.72
N HIS A 196 -5.45 16.86 -16.81
CA HIS A 196 -4.92 18.02 -17.52
C HIS A 196 -5.10 17.94 -19.06
N LEU A 197 -5.52 16.80 -19.63
CA LEU A 197 -5.46 16.55 -21.08
C LEU A 197 -6.78 16.24 -21.81
N THR A 198 -7.93 16.11 -21.15
CA THR A 198 -9.18 15.70 -21.85
C THR A 198 -10.37 16.62 -21.58
N GLY A 199 -10.89 17.19 -22.68
CA GLY A 199 -12.08 18.03 -22.70
C GLY A 199 -13.33 17.32 -22.18
N LEU A 200 -14.17 18.12 -21.53
CA LEU A 200 -15.39 17.74 -20.83
C LEU A 200 -16.42 17.09 -21.76
N LYS A 201 -16.64 15.78 -21.65
CA LYS A 201 -17.90 15.14 -22.05
C LYS A 201 -18.54 14.44 -20.86
N GLU A 202 -19.83 14.62 -20.70
CA GLU A 202 -20.65 13.93 -19.70
C GLU A 202 -21.00 12.54 -20.22
N THR A 203 -20.99 11.55 -19.33
CA THR A 203 -21.48 10.20 -19.59
C THR A 203 -23.00 10.28 -19.78
N LYS A 204 -23.49 10.01 -21.00
CA LYS A 204 -24.92 10.09 -21.33
C LYS A 204 -25.76 8.94 -20.75
N ASN A 205 -25.16 7.93 -20.12
CA ASN A 205 -25.78 6.63 -19.87
C ASN A 205 -25.84 6.17 -18.39
N GLN A 206 -25.69 7.04 -17.38
CA GLN A 206 -25.84 6.62 -15.98
C GLN A 206 -27.31 6.36 -15.63
N SER A 207 -27.62 5.20 -15.03
CA SER A 207 -28.99 4.91 -14.59
C SER A 207 -29.32 5.70 -13.30
N LEU A 208 -30.58 6.09 -13.11
CA LEU A 208 -30.98 6.83 -11.91
C LEU A 208 -30.87 6.01 -10.62
N THR A 209 -31.04 4.69 -10.72
CA THR A 209 -30.88 3.76 -9.59
C THR A 209 -29.42 3.73 -9.14
N GLU A 210 -28.49 3.59 -10.09
CA GLU A 210 -27.05 3.64 -9.84
C GLU A 210 -26.62 4.97 -9.22
N PHE A 211 -27.10 6.09 -9.77
CA PHE A 211 -26.88 7.41 -9.18
C PHE A 211 -27.33 7.47 -7.72
N PHE A 212 -28.50 6.94 -7.41
CA PHE A 212 -29.07 6.98 -6.06
C PHE A 212 -28.30 6.09 -5.07
N THR A 213 -27.88 4.90 -5.47
CA THR A 213 -27.06 4.00 -4.63
C THR A 213 -25.71 4.64 -4.29
N ILE A 214 -25.04 5.24 -5.28
CA ILE A 214 -23.77 5.97 -5.05
C ILE A 214 -24.02 7.15 -4.11
N LEU A 215 -25.10 7.91 -4.35
CA LEU A 215 -25.45 9.05 -3.53
C LEU A 215 -25.69 8.65 -2.08
N GLN A 216 -26.42 7.58 -1.79
CA GLN A 216 -26.63 7.12 -0.42
C GLN A 216 -25.32 6.88 0.34
N HIS A 217 -24.30 6.35 -0.34
CA HIS A 217 -23.01 6.07 0.28
C HIS A 217 -22.19 7.35 0.53
N VAL A 218 -22.21 8.31 -0.40
CA VAL A 218 -21.36 9.52 -0.30
C VAL A 218 -22.06 10.73 0.33
N PHE A 219 -23.37 10.65 0.59
CA PHE A 219 -24.17 11.81 0.96
C PHE A 219 -23.73 12.46 2.28
N GLU A 220 -23.51 11.65 3.32
CA GLU A 220 -23.07 12.18 4.62
C GLU A 220 -21.68 12.83 4.52
N GLN A 221 -20.76 12.21 3.78
CA GLN A 221 -19.43 12.78 3.51
C GLN A 221 -19.54 14.09 2.73
N LEU A 222 -20.48 14.21 1.79
CA LEU A 222 -20.72 15.45 1.07
C LEU A 222 -21.24 16.55 2.00
N VAL A 223 -22.20 16.24 2.88
CA VAL A 223 -22.74 17.19 3.85
C VAL A 223 -21.62 17.69 4.78
N GLN A 224 -20.86 16.76 5.38
CA GLN A 224 -19.73 17.09 6.26
C GLN A 224 -18.65 17.90 5.54
N ALA A 225 -18.37 17.61 4.27
CA ALA A 225 -17.41 18.37 3.48
C ALA A 225 -17.84 19.83 3.29
N VAL A 226 -19.12 20.07 2.99
CA VAL A 226 -19.67 21.43 2.83
C VAL A 226 -19.71 22.16 4.18
N GLU A 227 -20.09 21.49 5.26
CA GLU A 227 -20.04 22.06 6.62
C GLU A 227 -18.60 22.39 7.03
N ARG A 228 -17.62 21.58 6.63
CA ARG A 228 -16.20 21.90 6.84
C ARG A 228 -15.79 23.16 6.07
N ILE A 229 -16.25 23.32 4.83
CA ILE A 229 -15.99 24.55 4.06
C ILE A 229 -16.56 25.78 4.77
N GLN A 230 -17.74 25.65 5.40
CA GLN A 230 -18.36 26.76 6.14
C GLN A 230 -17.43 27.35 7.22
N THR A 231 -16.57 26.54 7.84
CA THR A 231 -15.62 27.00 8.87
C THR A 231 -14.50 27.89 8.31
N SER A 232 -14.12 27.68 7.04
CA SER A 232 -13.09 28.49 6.37
C SER A 232 -13.34 28.53 4.85
N PRO A 233 -14.36 29.30 4.38
CA PRO A 233 -14.67 29.37 2.97
C PRO A 233 -13.61 30.15 2.21
N ASN A 234 -13.30 29.74 0.99
CA ASN A 234 -12.48 30.51 0.08
C ASN A 234 -13.15 31.86 -0.21
N TYR A 235 -12.37 32.93 -0.07
CA TYR A 235 -12.80 34.28 -0.35
C TYR A 235 -11.76 35.04 -1.16
N LYS A 236 -12.22 36.08 -1.84
CA LYS A 236 -11.36 37.10 -2.45
C LYS A 236 -11.54 38.43 -1.72
N LEU A 237 -10.46 39.19 -1.58
CA LEU A 237 -10.50 40.54 -1.04
C LEU A 237 -10.77 41.53 -2.18
N VAL A 238 -11.92 42.18 -2.14
CA VAL A 238 -12.28 43.23 -3.10
C VAL A 238 -12.10 44.59 -2.45
N LYS A 239 -11.51 45.52 -3.21
CA LYS A 239 -11.42 46.92 -2.82
C LYS A 239 -12.72 47.61 -3.19
N GLU A 240 -13.44 48.09 -2.19
CA GLU A 240 -14.57 48.97 -2.36
C GLU A 240 -14.11 50.41 -2.10
N MET A 241 -14.37 51.31 -3.05
CA MET A 241 -14.09 52.73 -2.90
C MET A 241 -15.37 53.45 -2.52
N ARG A 242 -15.41 54.04 -1.31
CA ARG A 242 -16.57 54.79 -0.80
C ARG A 242 -16.24 56.26 -0.70
N LYS A 243 -17.10 57.13 -1.22
CA LYS A 243 -16.99 58.57 -1.01
C LYS A 243 -17.41 58.89 0.42
N VAL A 244 -16.53 59.50 1.20
CA VAL A 244 -16.79 59.96 2.57
C VAL A 244 -16.25 61.37 2.76
N GLU A 245 -16.72 62.08 3.79
CA GLU A 245 -16.10 63.33 4.25
C GLU A 245 -14.63 63.09 4.54
N ALA A 246 -13.75 64.01 4.16
CA ALA A 246 -12.30 63.83 4.24
C ALA A 246 -11.83 63.54 5.67
N ASP A 247 -12.46 64.15 6.67
CA ASP A 247 -12.18 63.95 8.10
C ASP A 247 -12.50 62.53 8.59
N ARG A 248 -13.35 61.79 7.86
CA ARG A 248 -13.78 60.43 8.19
C ARG A 248 -12.99 59.36 7.45
N VAL A 249 -12.05 59.72 6.58
CA VAL A 249 -11.26 58.77 5.80
C VAL A 249 -10.23 58.09 6.71
N LYS A 250 -10.38 56.78 6.96
CA LYS A 250 -9.40 56.02 7.74
C LYS A 250 -8.23 55.53 6.88
N LYS A 251 -8.50 55.16 5.62
CA LYS A 251 -7.50 54.67 4.66
C LYS A 251 -7.71 55.30 3.29
N SER A 252 -6.83 56.25 2.95
CA SER A 252 -6.76 56.89 1.64
C SER A 252 -5.88 56.07 0.67
N GLY A 253 -6.29 55.96 -0.58
CA GLY A 253 -5.51 55.34 -1.66
C GLY A 253 -5.02 56.35 -2.70
N LYS A 254 -4.09 55.94 -3.58
CA LYS A 254 -3.58 56.78 -4.69
C LYS A 254 -4.68 57.18 -5.68
N GLU A 255 -5.75 56.40 -5.71
CA GLU A 255 -6.96 56.64 -6.50
C GLU A 255 -7.60 58.01 -6.19
N ASN A 256 -7.39 58.55 -4.99
CA ASN A 256 -7.85 59.90 -4.61
C ASN A 256 -7.24 61.02 -5.44
N ILE A 257 -6.02 60.87 -5.95
CA ILE A 257 -5.39 61.90 -6.77
C ILE A 257 -6.19 62.09 -8.06
N ALA A 258 -6.47 61.00 -8.77
CA ALA A 258 -7.28 61.02 -9.98
C ALA A 258 -8.73 61.45 -9.70
N TYR A 259 -9.31 61.03 -8.56
CA TYR A 259 -10.66 61.41 -8.16
C TYR A 259 -10.79 62.90 -7.90
N LEU A 260 -9.92 63.49 -7.07
CA LEU A 260 -9.94 64.91 -6.73
C LEU A 260 -9.60 65.81 -7.93
N THR A 261 -8.67 65.37 -8.80
CA THR A 261 -8.37 66.08 -10.05
C THR A 261 -9.61 66.20 -10.95
N LYS A 262 -10.44 65.15 -11.01
CA LYS A 262 -11.70 65.15 -11.80
C LYS A 262 -12.86 65.87 -11.10
N HIS A 263 -12.75 66.17 -9.81
CA HIS A 263 -13.80 66.82 -9.03
C HIS A 263 -13.27 68.03 -8.24
N PRO A 264 -12.80 69.10 -8.90
CA PRO A 264 -12.21 70.26 -8.23
C PRO A 264 -13.16 70.96 -7.25
N HIS A 265 -14.48 70.87 -7.48
CA HIS A 265 -15.50 71.43 -6.58
C HIS A 265 -15.48 70.83 -5.16
N LEU A 266 -14.81 69.69 -4.97
CA LEU A 266 -14.62 69.10 -3.65
C LEU A 266 -13.49 69.77 -2.88
N LEU A 267 -12.59 70.52 -3.53
CA LEU A 267 -11.53 71.30 -2.88
C LEU A 267 -12.09 72.64 -2.42
N ARG A 268 -12.06 72.89 -1.11
CA ARG A 268 -12.49 74.14 -0.49
C ARG A 268 -11.28 74.89 0.03
N GLN A 269 -11.31 76.22 -0.04
CA GLN A 269 -10.28 77.03 0.58
C GLN A 269 -10.43 76.99 2.10
N ASP A 270 -9.36 76.69 2.79
CA ASP A 270 -9.26 76.78 4.24
C ASP A 270 -7.80 77.04 4.64
N ASP A 271 -7.50 78.25 5.10
CA ASP A 271 -6.14 78.66 5.40
C ASP A 271 -5.59 78.06 6.70
N ARG A 272 -6.45 77.40 7.52
CA ARG A 272 -6.04 76.76 8.78
C ARG A 272 -5.69 75.29 8.60
N ILE A 273 -6.48 74.56 7.80
CA ILE A 273 -6.32 73.10 7.60
C ILE A 273 -5.94 72.70 6.17
N GLY A 274 -5.97 73.63 5.21
CA GLY A 274 -5.60 73.39 3.82
C GLY A 274 -4.11 73.09 3.67
N PHE A 275 -3.82 72.03 2.91
CA PHE A 275 -2.45 71.53 2.71
C PHE A 275 -2.07 71.43 1.23
N VAL A 276 -2.97 71.78 0.32
CA VAL A 276 -2.71 71.82 -1.13
C VAL A 276 -2.60 73.28 -1.58
N PRO A 277 -1.39 73.79 -1.84
CA PRO A 277 -1.21 75.17 -2.29
C PRO A 277 -1.51 75.29 -3.78
N ILE A 278 -2.52 76.09 -4.15
CA ILE A 278 -2.84 76.43 -5.55
C ILE A 278 -3.10 77.93 -5.64
N ASN A 279 -2.38 78.63 -6.53
CA ASN A 279 -2.55 80.06 -6.79
C ASN A 279 -2.54 80.95 -5.52
N GLY A 280 -1.72 80.59 -4.52
CA GLY A 280 -1.63 81.33 -3.25
C GLY A 280 -2.72 81.02 -2.22
N HIS A 281 -3.65 80.10 -2.52
CA HIS A 281 -4.67 79.63 -1.60
C HIS A 281 -4.34 78.22 -1.08
N SER A 282 -4.61 77.99 0.20
CA SER A 282 -4.53 76.65 0.81
C SER A 282 -5.87 75.94 0.66
N LEU A 283 -5.89 74.87 -0.13
CA LEU A 283 -7.09 74.07 -0.38
C LEU A 283 -7.11 72.79 0.47
N TYR A 284 -8.31 72.41 0.88
CA TYR A 284 -8.64 71.19 1.62
C TYR A 284 -9.76 70.42 0.90
N PRO A 285 -9.63 69.10 0.67
CA PRO A 285 -10.72 68.31 0.10
C PRO A 285 -11.85 68.13 1.13
N SER A 286 -13.07 68.51 0.80
CA SER A 286 -14.27 68.22 1.61
C SER A 286 -14.59 66.72 1.64
N HIS A 287 -14.42 66.02 0.51
CA HIS A 287 -14.67 64.58 0.42
C HIS A 287 -13.52 63.88 -0.29
N ALA A 288 -13.25 62.64 0.12
CA ALA A 288 -12.32 61.76 -0.55
C ALA A 288 -12.84 60.31 -0.56
N LEU A 289 -12.26 59.47 -1.40
CA LEU A 289 -12.52 58.04 -1.46
C LEU A 289 -11.77 57.33 -0.33
N GLU A 290 -12.51 56.63 0.51
CA GLU A 290 -11.95 55.63 1.42
C GLU A 290 -11.89 54.27 0.71
N THR A 291 -10.71 53.64 0.76
CA THR A 291 -10.52 52.28 0.24
C THR A 291 -10.73 51.27 1.35
N LYS A 292 -11.89 50.62 1.35
CA LYS A 292 -12.21 49.53 2.29
C LYS A 292 -12.02 48.19 1.60
N ARG A 293 -11.26 47.27 2.22
CA ARG A 293 -11.17 45.88 1.75
C ARG A 293 -12.34 45.10 2.34
N GLN A 294 -13.13 44.46 1.50
CA GLN A 294 -14.21 43.57 1.91
C GLN A 294 -13.95 42.15 1.43
N ILE A 295 -14.36 41.19 2.24
CA ILE A 295 -14.34 39.77 1.92
C ILE A 295 -15.53 39.50 1.01
N GLN A 296 -15.28 38.88 -0.15
CA GLN A 296 -16.33 38.41 -1.04
C GLN A 296 -16.17 36.90 -1.26
N TYR A 297 -17.23 36.15 -0.97
CA TYR A 297 -17.26 34.68 -1.13
C TYR A 297 -17.58 34.23 -2.57
N ASP A 298 -17.85 35.16 -3.49
CA ASP A 298 -18.15 34.86 -4.89
C ASP A 298 -16.88 34.47 -5.69
N THR A 299 -16.39 33.27 -5.42
CA THR A 299 -15.21 32.61 -5.99
C THR A 299 -15.62 31.46 -6.90
N MET A 300 -14.77 31.03 -7.84
CA MET A 300 -15.11 29.91 -8.74
C MET A 300 -15.34 28.61 -7.97
N GLU A 301 -14.63 28.43 -6.86
CA GLU A 301 -14.72 27.29 -5.95
C GLU A 301 -16.08 27.24 -5.24
N ASN A 302 -16.55 28.36 -4.68
CA ASN A 302 -17.86 28.39 -4.02
C ASN A 302 -18.99 28.23 -5.04
N ARG A 303 -18.85 28.82 -6.23
CA ARG A 303 -19.78 28.60 -7.34
C ARG A 303 -19.83 27.13 -7.76
N PHE A 304 -18.70 26.44 -7.76
CA PHE A 304 -18.64 25.00 -8.02
C PHE A 304 -19.41 24.21 -6.96
N VAL A 305 -19.17 24.46 -5.67
CA VAL A 305 -19.86 23.76 -4.57
C VAL A 305 -21.37 23.95 -4.68
N ARG A 306 -21.83 25.20 -4.87
CA ARG A 306 -23.25 25.52 -5.09
C ARG A 306 -23.82 24.72 -6.27
N TRP A 307 -23.11 24.72 -7.40
CA TRP A 307 -23.54 24.03 -8.62
C TRP A 307 -23.66 22.51 -8.44
N VAL A 308 -22.71 21.87 -7.72
CA VAL A 308 -22.79 20.44 -7.40
C VAL A 308 -24.04 20.13 -6.58
N ILE A 309 -24.32 20.91 -5.54
CA ILE A 309 -25.47 20.73 -4.65
C ILE A 309 -26.79 20.93 -5.43
N GLU A 310 -26.89 21.97 -6.26
CA GLU A 310 -28.04 22.23 -7.13
C GLU A 310 -28.29 21.06 -8.10
N ARG A 311 -27.21 20.49 -8.66
CA ARG A 311 -27.29 19.37 -9.60
C ARG A 311 -27.78 18.08 -8.93
N ILE A 312 -27.29 17.76 -7.74
CA ILE A 312 -27.76 16.61 -6.96
C ILE A 312 -29.23 16.80 -6.58
N SER A 313 -29.61 18.00 -6.13
CA SER A 313 -31.00 18.34 -5.80
C SER A 313 -31.92 18.15 -7.01
N SER A 314 -31.51 18.60 -8.20
CA SER A 314 -32.27 18.39 -9.45
C SER A 314 -32.43 16.91 -9.79
N LYS A 315 -31.39 16.09 -9.62
CA LYS A 315 -31.45 14.63 -9.87
C LYS A 315 -32.35 13.90 -8.88
N LEU A 316 -32.33 14.28 -7.60
CA LEU A 316 -33.25 13.75 -6.60
C LEU A 316 -34.71 14.13 -6.91
N LYS A 317 -34.96 15.34 -7.42
CA LYS A 317 -36.30 15.73 -7.91
C LYS A 317 -36.76 14.86 -9.08
N GLU A 318 -35.88 14.62 -10.05
CA GLU A 318 -36.15 13.72 -11.18
C GLU A 318 -36.49 12.29 -10.70
N LEU A 319 -35.72 11.76 -9.76
CA LEU A 319 -35.95 10.44 -9.17
C LEU A 319 -37.31 10.36 -8.46
N LYS A 320 -37.62 11.34 -7.60
CA LYS A 320 -38.90 11.43 -6.88
C LYS A 320 -40.09 11.48 -7.84
N LEU A 321 -39.97 12.23 -8.94
CA LEU A 321 -41.02 12.37 -9.94
C LEU A 321 -41.27 11.05 -10.70
N ARG A 322 -40.20 10.31 -11.06
CA ARG A 322 -40.35 8.99 -11.70
C ARG A 322 -40.95 7.94 -10.76
N LEU A 323 -40.55 7.93 -9.48
CA LEU A 323 -41.12 7.04 -8.46
C LEU A 323 -42.60 7.32 -8.20
N SER A 324 -43.05 8.56 -8.41
CA SER A 324 -44.46 8.95 -8.22
C SER A 324 -45.35 8.63 -9.44
N GLY A 325 -44.76 8.41 -10.62
CA GLY A 325 -45.48 8.37 -11.91
C GLY A 325 -45.86 6.99 -12.46
N LYS A 326 -45.46 5.86 -11.83
CA LYS A 326 -45.81 4.50 -12.29
C LYS A 326 -46.26 3.59 -11.13
N SER A 327 -47.46 3.04 -11.29
CA SER A 327 -48.21 2.04 -10.49
C SER A 327 -47.50 1.13 -9.46
N ARG A 328 -48.17 1.01 -8.29
CA ARG A 328 -48.38 -0.13 -7.34
C ARG A 328 -47.38 -0.56 -6.26
N LEU A 329 -46.14 -0.09 -6.20
CA LEU A 329 -45.28 -0.31 -5.01
C LEU A 329 -44.54 1.00 -4.67
N GLN A 330 -45.20 1.87 -3.91
CA GLN A 330 -44.53 3.02 -3.29
C GLN A 330 -43.83 2.51 -2.04
N ASP A 331 -42.49 2.52 -2.01
CA ASP A 331 -41.73 2.36 -0.78
C ASP A 331 -41.76 3.69 0.00
N PRO A 332 -42.53 3.80 1.09
CA PRO A 332 -42.66 5.05 1.83
C PRO A 332 -41.35 5.47 2.52
N LEU A 333 -40.48 4.50 2.86
CA LEU A 333 -39.19 4.75 3.50
C LEU A 333 -38.22 5.39 2.51
N LEU A 334 -38.19 4.90 1.27
CA LEU A 334 -37.38 5.46 0.20
C LEU A 334 -37.78 6.92 -0.10
N ILE A 335 -39.08 7.20 -0.21
CA ILE A 335 -39.59 8.56 -0.47
C ILE A 335 -39.25 9.50 0.70
N LYS A 336 -39.39 9.04 1.95
CA LYS A 336 -39.02 9.80 3.15
C LYS A 336 -37.52 10.10 3.17
N ARG A 337 -36.67 9.12 2.81
CA ARG A 337 -35.21 9.29 2.74
C ARG A 337 -34.81 10.30 1.67
N ILE A 338 -35.37 10.20 0.46
CA ILE A 338 -35.17 11.20 -0.60
C ILE A 338 -35.58 12.59 -0.12
N GLY A 339 -36.72 12.71 0.57
CA GLY A 339 -37.19 13.97 1.15
C GLY A 339 -36.22 14.56 2.18
N SER A 340 -35.69 13.72 3.08
CA SER A 340 -34.67 14.13 4.06
C SER A 340 -33.41 14.68 3.38
N MET A 341 -32.91 13.97 2.36
CA MET A 341 -31.73 14.41 1.59
C MET A 341 -31.98 15.75 0.88
N GLN A 342 -33.17 15.94 0.29
CA GLN A 342 -33.54 17.22 -0.33
C GLN A 342 -33.54 18.37 0.69
N ASN A 343 -34.10 18.16 1.87
CA ASN A 343 -34.14 19.18 2.93
C ASN A 343 -32.72 19.54 3.42
N GLN A 344 -31.85 18.55 3.59
CA GLN A 344 -30.45 18.81 3.96
C GLN A 344 -29.70 19.60 2.89
N LEU A 345 -29.85 19.24 1.61
CA LEU A 345 -29.22 20.00 0.51
C LEU A 345 -29.75 21.44 0.45
N GLN A 346 -31.05 21.65 0.71
CA GLN A 346 -31.62 23.00 0.76
C GLN A 346 -31.06 23.82 1.93
N ARG A 347 -30.86 23.19 3.10
CA ARG A 347 -30.17 23.83 4.23
C ARG A 347 -28.74 24.21 3.85
N LEU A 348 -27.99 23.35 3.17
CA LEU A 348 -26.64 23.69 2.72
C LEU A 348 -26.64 24.86 1.74
N LEU A 349 -27.57 24.90 0.77
CA LEU A 349 -27.68 26.02 -0.17
C LEU A 349 -28.02 27.36 0.48
N SER A 350 -28.57 27.35 1.71
CA SER A 350 -28.87 28.57 2.47
C SER A 350 -27.66 29.18 3.20
N LEU A 351 -26.49 28.53 3.16
CA LEU A 351 -25.27 29.03 3.80
C LEU A 351 -24.74 30.29 3.09
N ASP A 352 -24.33 31.30 3.86
CA ASP A 352 -23.94 32.63 3.34
C ASP A 352 -22.83 32.57 2.28
N PHE A 353 -21.83 31.70 2.46
CA PHE A 353 -20.72 31.57 1.52
C PHE A 353 -21.12 30.95 0.17
N LEU A 354 -22.29 30.32 0.10
CA LEU A 354 -22.89 29.78 -1.12
C LEU A 354 -23.89 30.74 -1.77
N ASN A 355 -24.08 31.95 -1.23
CA ASN A 355 -24.79 33.03 -1.91
C ASN A 355 -23.93 33.66 -3.02
N VAL A 356 -23.63 32.86 -4.03
CA VAL A 356 -22.70 33.16 -5.12
C VAL A 356 -23.37 32.99 -6.48
N GLY A 357 -22.78 33.53 -7.54
CA GLY A 357 -23.35 33.42 -8.88
C GLY A 357 -23.42 31.97 -9.41
N GLY A 358 -24.14 31.76 -10.51
CA GLY A 358 -24.13 30.47 -11.20
C GLY A 358 -22.75 30.12 -11.79
N MET A 359 -22.48 28.83 -11.92
CA MET A 359 -21.29 28.33 -12.62
C MET A 359 -21.54 28.29 -14.14
N LYS A 360 -20.70 28.98 -14.92
CA LYS A 360 -20.76 28.99 -16.39
C LYS A 360 -19.80 27.98 -17.03
N GLN A 361 -18.65 27.73 -16.40
CA GLN A 361 -17.62 26.79 -16.86
C GLN A 361 -16.89 26.19 -15.65
N LEU A 362 -16.55 24.91 -15.73
CA LEU A 362 -15.74 24.22 -14.73
C LEU A 362 -14.26 24.43 -15.04
N SER A 363 -13.54 25.13 -14.16
CA SER A 363 -12.08 25.22 -14.15
C SER A 363 -11.55 24.57 -12.86
N VAL A 364 -10.75 23.52 -12.98
CA VAL A 364 -10.17 22.83 -11.82
C VAL A 364 -9.08 23.71 -11.22
N SER A 365 -9.30 24.21 -10.00
CA SER A 365 -8.32 25.02 -9.28
C SER A 365 -7.56 24.20 -8.22
N LEU A 366 -6.40 24.70 -7.78
CA LEU A 366 -5.62 24.06 -6.72
C LEU A 366 -6.42 23.93 -5.41
N VAL A 367 -7.32 24.87 -5.14
CA VAL A 367 -8.20 24.84 -3.97
C VAL A 367 -9.18 23.67 -4.06
N LEU A 368 -9.80 23.44 -5.22
CA LEU A 368 -10.65 22.26 -5.45
C LEU A 368 -9.87 20.94 -5.33
N GLN A 369 -8.56 20.94 -5.55
CA GLN A 369 -7.73 19.73 -5.48
C GLN A 369 -7.19 19.45 -4.08
N MET A 370 -6.87 20.49 -3.30
CA MET A 370 -6.05 20.36 -2.09
C MET A 370 -6.71 20.91 -0.83
N ALA A 371 -7.63 21.88 -0.93
CA ALA A 371 -8.18 22.51 0.26
C ALA A 371 -9.18 21.57 0.97
N PRO A 372 -9.10 21.45 2.31
CA PRO A 372 -10.03 20.62 3.07
C PRO A 372 -11.48 21.04 2.86
N GLY A 373 -12.37 20.06 2.71
CA GLY A 373 -13.78 20.26 2.36
C GLY A 373 -13.98 20.38 0.84
N TYR A 374 -13.27 21.29 0.17
CA TYR A 374 -13.39 21.47 -1.29
C TYR A 374 -12.95 20.24 -2.08
N ARG A 375 -11.85 19.61 -1.67
CA ARG A 375 -11.35 18.37 -2.26
C ARG A 375 -12.36 17.24 -2.16
N GLU A 376 -13.02 17.10 -1.02
CA GLU A 376 -14.02 16.08 -0.75
C GLU A 376 -15.30 16.33 -1.57
N VAL A 377 -15.77 17.58 -1.67
CA VAL A 377 -16.89 17.94 -2.57
C VAL A 377 -16.55 17.62 -4.02
N TYR A 378 -15.33 17.95 -4.46
CA TYR A 378 -14.87 17.64 -5.82
C TYR A 378 -14.79 16.13 -6.07
N ARG A 379 -14.28 15.35 -5.11
CA ARG A 379 -14.27 13.88 -5.16
C ARG A 379 -15.68 13.31 -5.29
N ASN A 380 -16.60 13.74 -4.44
CA ASN A 380 -17.98 13.26 -4.42
C ASN A 380 -18.71 13.62 -5.73
N TYR A 381 -18.45 14.80 -6.30
CA TYR A 381 -18.96 15.17 -7.62
C TYR A 381 -18.49 14.21 -8.73
N LEU A 382 -17.18 13.88 -8.78
CA LEU A 382 -16.65 12.94 -9.78
C LEU A 382 -17.27 11.56 -9.63
N MET A 383 -17.45 11.07 -8.39
CA MET A 383 -18.13 9.80 -8.12
C MET A 383 -19.56 9.79 -8.64
N LEU A 384 -20.32 10.85 -8.35
CA LEU A 384 -21.74 10.93 -8.69
C LEU A 384 -22.02 11.17 -10.17
N MET A 385 -21.30 12.11 -10.80
CA MET A 385 -21.70 12.69 -12.08
C MET A 385 -20.88 12.21 -13.28
N LYS A 386 -19.74 11.55 -13.06
CA LYS A 386 -18.94 10.97 -14.14
C LYS A 386 -19.08 9.46 -14.26
N GLY A 387 -19.94 8.85 -13.45
CA GLY A 387 -20.25 7.44 -13.56
C GLY A 387 -18.98 6.61 -13.43
N LEU A 388 -18.28 6.74 -12.30
CA LEU A 388 -17.38 5.68 -11.85
C LEU A 388 -18.26 4.48 -11.50
N SER A 389 -18.78 3.78 -12.50
CA SER A 389 -19.59 2.57 -12.33
C SER A 389 -18.65 1.40 -12.02
N ILE A 390 -17.84 1.54 -10.97
CA ILE A 390 -17.02 0.46 -10.44
C ILE A 390 -17.93 -0.68 -9.97
N GLN A 391 -19.15 -0.34 -9.53
CA GLN A 391 -20.15 -1.29 -9.05
C GLN A 391 -20.54 -2.38 -10.05
N SER A 392 -20.65 -2.14 -11.37
CA SER A 392 -21.14 -3.20 -12.28
C SER A 392 -20.16 -4.36 -12.43
N ASP A 393 -18.85 -4.11 -12.40
CA ASP A 393 -17.83 -5.17 -12.44
C ASP A 393 -17.50 -5.72 -11.05
N LEU A 394 -17.68 -4.93 -9.97
CA LEU A 394 -17.45 -5.39 -8.60
C LEU A 394 -18.58 -6.22 -8.01
N PHE A 395 -19.85 -5.87 -8.25
CA PHE A 395 -20.97 -6.74 -7.93
C PHE A 395 -20.87 -8.05 -8.73
N ARG A 396 -20.36 -8.01 -9.97
CA ARG A 396 -20.03 -9.24 -10.73
C ARG A 396 -18.80 -9.99 -10.20
N LEU A 397 -17.91 -9.36 -9.43
CA LEU A 397 -16.78 -10.01 -8.74
C LEU A 397 -17.26 -10.70 -7.45
N SER A 398 -18.11 -10.03 -6.64
CA SER A 398 -18.68 -10.63 -5.43
C SER A 398 -19.56 -11.85 -5.75
N MET A 399 -20.21 -11.85 -6.91
CA MET A 399 -21.09 -12.94 -7.36
C MET A 399 -20.36 -14.11 -8.06
N LYS A 400 -19.05 -14.07 -8.31
CA LYS A 400 -18.40 -15.07 -9.18
C LYS A 400 -17.33 -15.95 -8.52
N ASP A 401 -16.52 -15.43 -7.59
CA ASP A 401 -15.50 -16.25 -6.91
C ASP A 401 -14.95 -15.57 -5.63
N LEU A 402 -15.31 -16.10 -4.46
CA LEU A 402 -14.84 -15.61 -3.16
C LEU A 402 -13.32 -15.70 -3.00
N ALA A 403 -12.68 -16.73 -3.56
CA ALA A 403 -11.22 -16.88 -3.50
C ALA A 403 -10.53 -15.77 -4.29
N GLN A 404 -11.07 -15.42 -5.47
CA GLN A 404 -10.59 -14.31 -6.28
C GLN A 404 -10.83 -12.96 -5.60
N LEU A 405 -11.98 -12.77 -4.93
CA LEU A 405 -12.25 -11.56 -4.16
C LEU A 405 -11.21 -11.39 -3.05
N TYR A 406 -10.94 -12.45 -2.30
CA TYR A 406 -9.94 -12.46 -1.23
C TYR A 406 -8.53 -12.19 -1.78
N GLU A 407 -8.12 -12.85 -2.86
CA GLU A 407 -6.85 -12.61 -3.55
C GLU A 407 -6.67 -11.13 -3.92
N TYR A 408 -7.72 -10.57 -4.52
CA TYR A 408 -7.72 -9.18 -4.95
C TYR A 408 -7.72 -8.20 -3.77
N TRP A 409 -8.45 -8.50 -2.71
CA TRP A 409 -8.42 -7.74 -1.48
C TRP A 409 -7.04 -7.76 -0.82
N CYS A 410 -6.37 -8.91 -0.76
CA CYS A 410 -5.01 -9.04 -0.22
C CYS A 410 -4.05 -8.07 -0.92
N PHE A 411 -4.07 -8.05 -2.26
CA PHE A 411 -3.27 -7.12 -3.06
C PHE A 411 -3.56 -5.65 -2.73
N LEU A 412 -4.84 -5.27 -2.69
CA LEU A 412 -5.26 -3.90 -2.37
C LEU A 412 -4.97 -3.50 -0.92
N LYS A 413 -5.00 -4.46 0.02
CA LYS A 413 -4.68 -4.22 1.43
C LYS A 413 -3.18 -4.01 1.61
N ILE A 414 -2.32 -4.79 0.94
CA ILE A 414 -0.87 -4.53 0.90
C ILE A 414 -0.62 -3.13 0.29
N HIS A 415 -1.31 -2.77 -0.79
CA HIS A 415 -1.23 -1.43 -1.34
C HIS A 415 -1.62 -0.35 -0.31
N ASP A 416 -2.74 -0.53 0.39
CA ASP A 416 -3.20 0.40 1.44
C ASP A 416 -2.13 0.59 2.52
N LEU A 417 -1.59 -0.51 3.06
CA LEU A 417 -0.53 -0.48 4.08
C LEU A 417 0.71 0.28 3.60
N LEU A 418 1.16 0.04 2.36
CA LEU A 418 2.30 0.76 1.79
C LEU A 418 1.98 2.24 1.54
N SER A 419 0.78 2.56 1.02
CA SER A 419 0.40 3.92 0.65
C SER A 419 0.26 4.87 1.85
N ARG A 420 0.03 4.33 3.06
CA ARG A 420 -0.01 5.11 4.30
C ARG A 420 1.34 5.71 4.67
N LYS A 421 2.43 5.01 4.36
CA LYS A 421 3.81 5.37 4.77
C LYS A 421 4.65 5.89 3.61
N TYR A 422 4.30 5.55 2.38
CA TYR A 422 5.15 5.78 1.21
C TYR A 422 4.41 6.41 0.04
N GLU A 423 5.15 7.15 -0.80
CA GLU A 423 4.57 7.92 -1.89
C GLU A 423 4.30 7.04 -3.12
N LEU A 424 3.05 6.97 -3.55
CA LEU A 424 2.66 6.26 -4.78
C LEU A 424 3.05 7.05 -6.03
N LEU A 425 4.08 6.59 -6.73
CA LEU A 425 4.54 7.17 -7.99
C LEU A 425 3.62 6.77 -9.16
N LYS A 426 3.39 5.47 -9.32
CA LYS A 426 2.70 4.88 -10.48
C LYS A 426 1.77 3.74 -10.08
N GLN A 427 0.61 3.67 -10.73
CA GLN A 427 -0.31 2.54 -10.62
C GLN A 427 -0.82 2.17 -12.02
N ASP A 428 -0.80 0.87 -12.34
CA ASP A 428 -1.23 0.30 -13.63
C ASP A 428 -2.54 -0.53 -13.51
N ILE A 429 -3.25 -0.45 -12.37
CA ILE A 429 -4.48 -1.22 -12.11
C ILE A 429 -5.67 -0.68 -12.91
N ILE A 430 -5.75 0.65 -13.03
CA ILE A 430 -6.91 1.35 -13.58
C ILE A 430 -6.61 1.86 -14.99
N LYS A 431 -7.51 1.56 -15.94
CA LYS A 431 -7.46 2.05 -17.33
C LYS A 431 -8.71 2.86 -17.68
N VAL A 432 -8.54 3.92 -18.50
CA VAL A 432 -9.65 4.71 -19.06
C VAL A 432 -10.14 4.09 -20.36
N GLN A 433 -11.46 3.90 -20.51
CA GLN A 433 -12.09 3.65 -21.81
C GLN A 433 -12.68 4.94 -22.40
N ARG A 434 -12.66 5.09 -23.74
CA ARG A 434 -12.96 6.38 -24.41
C ARG A 434 -14.46 6.75 -24.46
N THR A 435 -15.37 5.88 -23.99
CA THR A 435 -16.84 6.07 -24.05
C THR A 435 -17.47 6.52 -22.72
N GLY A 436 -16.66 6.65 -21.67
CA GLY A 436 -17.02 7.05 -20.31
C GLY A 436 -15.87 6.70 -19.36
N ILE A 437 -15.81 7.29 -18.16
CA ILE A 437 -14.79 6.91 -17.17
C ILE A 437 -15.22 5.62 -16.47
N PHE A 438 -15.29 4.55 -17.24
CA PHE A 438 -15.41 3.19 -16.71
C PHE A 438 -14.01 2.79 -16.24
N VAL A 439 -13.83 2.71 -14.93
CA VAL A 439 -12.65 2.12 -14.33
C VAL A 439 -12.84 0.63 -14.37
N THR A 440 -12.37 0.00 -15.44
CA THR A 440 -12.30 -1.44 -15.50
C THR A 440 -11.02 -1.89 -14.82
N LEU A 441 -11.17 -2.78 -13.86
CA LEU A 441 -10.06 -3.56 -13.34
C LEU A 441 -9.55 -4.45 -14.46
N ASP A 442 -8.32 -4.20 -14.91
CA ASP A 442 -7.75 -5.03 -15.95
C ASP A 442 -7.35 -6.40 -15.37
N LYS A 443 -8.29 -7.34 -15.42
CA LYS A 443 -8.13 -8.75 -15.01
C LYS A 443 -7.04 -9.48 -15.81
N SER A 444 -6.59 -8.93 -16.94
CA SER A 444 -5.58 -9.51 -17.81
C SER A 444 -4.19 -8.89 -17.63
N ALA A 445 -4.08 -7.74 -16.96
CA ALA A 445 -2.83 -7.00 -16.87
C ALA A 445 -2.02 -7.40 -15.66
N LYS A 446 -0.72 -7.52 -15.93
CA LYS A 446 0.39 -7.47 -14.98
C LYS A 446 0.37 -6.12 -14.25
N ALA A 447 -0.59 -5.91 -13.37
CA ALA A 447 -0.74 -4.65 -12.66
C ALA A 447 0.43 -4.50 -11.71
N ARG A 448 1.00 -3.30 -11.67
CA ARG A 448 2.07 -2.98 -10.75
C ARG A 448 1.87 -1.61 -10.14
N MET A 449 2.34 -1.46 -8.92
CA MET A 449 2.35 -0.23 -8.16
C MET A 449 3.77 0.08 -7.75
N VAL A 450 4.22 1.30 -8.05
CA VAL A 450 5.57 1.75 -7.75
C VAL A 450 5.48 2.83 -6.68
N TYR A 451 6.25 2.65 -5.62
CA TYR A 451 6.31 3.56 -4.49
C TYR A 451 7.72 4.09 -4.31
N ARG A 452 7.81 5.26 -3.68
CA ARG A 452 9.07 5.84 -3.23
C ARG A 452 9.04 6.03 -1.72
N ASN A 453 10.10 5.62 -1.06
CA ASN A 453 10.34 5.98 0.33
C ASN A 453 10.79 7.45 0.40
N PRO A 454 10.04 8.35 1.07
CA PRO A 454 10.38 9.77 1.12
C PRO A 454 11.64 10.07 1.96
N SER A 455 12.05 9.20 2.88
CA SER A 455 13.20 9.45 3.75
C SER A 455 14.55 9.16 3.08
N ASN A 456 14.64 8.08 2.31
CA ASN A 456 15.89 7.62 1.70
C ASN A 456 15.84 7.51 0.16
N GLY A 457 14.68 7.75 -0.46
CA GLY A 457 14.50 7.70 -1.92
C GLY A 457 14.41 6.31 -2.53
N GLU A 458 14.43 5.24 -1.73
CA GLU A 458 14.33 3.86 -2.22
C GLU A 458 13.02 3.61 -2.96
N VAL A 459 13.08 2.78 -4.01
CA VAL A 459 11.93 2.48 -4.86
C VAL A 459 11.57 1.01 -4.70
N PHE A 460 10.28 0.75 -4.52
CA PHE A 460 9.77 -0.60 -4.47
C PHE A 460 8.51 -0.75 -5.30
N THR A 461 8.34 -1.95 -5.85
CA THR A 461 7.30 -2.28 -6.82
C THR A 461 6.51 -3.49 -6.33
N LEU A 462 5.20 -3.33 -6.18
CA LEU A 462 4.27 -4.41 -5.90
C LEU A 462 3.64 -4.86 -7.22
N TYR A 463 3.77 -6.13 -7.57
CA TYR A 463 3.20 -6.76 -8.75
C TYR A 463 2.00 -7.62 -8.35
N TYR A 464 0.94 -7.57 -9.15
CA TYR A 464 -0.23 -8.46 -9.05
C TYR A 464 -0.28 -9.38 -10.25
N ASN A 465 -0.39 -10.69 -9.99
CA ASN A 465 -0.50 -11.72 -11.01
C ASN A 465 0.59 -11.58 -12.09
N ALA A 466 1.81 -11.24 -11.67
CA ALA A 466 2.93 -10.95 -12.55
C ALA A 466 4.27 -11.12 -11.87
N LEU A 467 5.27 -11.50 -12.67
CA LEU A 467 6.66 -11.50 -12.27
C LEU A 467 7.38 -10.23 -12.79
N PRO A 468 8.40 -9.75 -12.07
CA PRO A 468 9.30 -8.71 -12.56
C PRO A 468 9.95 -9.09 -13.90
N LYS A 469 10.43 -8.09 -14.64
CA LYS A 469 11.11 -8.35 -15.93
C LYS A 469 12.41 -9.13 -15.68
N GLY A 470 12.65 -10.16 -16.50
CA GLY A 470 13.84 -11.03 -16.39
C GLY A 470 13.59 -12.29 -15.54
N ASP A 471 12.54 -12.29 -14.71
CA ASP A 471 12.14 -13.47 -13.95
C ASP A 471 11.27 -14.40 -14.78
N ARG A 472 11.57 -15.69 -14.72
CA ARG A 472 10.79 -16.74 -15.37
C ARG A 472 10.86 -18.03 -14.57
N SER A 473 9.87 -18.87 -14.77
CA SER A 473 9.94 -20.26 -14.32
C SER A 473 10.74 -21.06 -15.33
N ALA A 474 11.75 -21.81 -14.87
CA ALA A 474 12.59 -22.63 -15.74
C ALA A 474 11.88 -23.90 -16.23
N THR A 475 10.84 -24.36 -15.52
CA THR A 475 10.18 -25.64 -15.76
C THR A 475 8.69 -25.48 -16.08
N LEU A 476 7.84 -25.39 -15.05
CA LEU A 476 6.40 -25.19 -15.16
C LEU A 476 6.07 -23.72 -14.94
N GLY A 477 5.05 -23.19 -15.63
CA GLY A 477 4.60 -21.81 -15.43
C GLY A 477 4.12 -21.57 -14.00
N GLN A 478 4.96 -20.95 -13.17
CA GLN A 478 4.63 -20.53 -11.81
C GLN A 478 4.21 -19.07 -11.83
N LYS A 479 3.06 -18.76 -11.24
CA LYS A 479 2.51 -17.41 -11.23
C LYS A 479 1.99 -17.10 -9.81
N PRO A 480 2.79 -16.45 -8.96
CA PRO A 480 2.34 -16.02 -7.64
C PRO A 480 1.34 -14.87 -7.75
N ASP A 481 0.49 -14.73 -6.74
CA ASP A 481 -0.54 -13.68 -6.71
C ASP A 481 0.06 -12.30 -6.54
N ASN A 482 0.97 -12.12 -5.56
CA ASN A 482 1.65 -10.86 -5.32
C ASN A 482 3.16 -11.04 -5.21
N VAL A 483 3.91 -10.12 -5.82
CA VAL A 483 5.37 -10.04 -5.67
C VAL A 483 5.77 -8.62 -5.29
N LEU A 484 6.41 -8.46 -4.14
CA LEU A 484 7.00 -7.20 -3.72
C LEU A 484 8.49 -7.19 -4.05
N THR A 485 8.92 -6.22 -4.85
CA THR A 485 10.31 -6.00 -5.22
C THR A 485 10.85 -4.75 -4.55
N LEU A 486 11.95 -4.88 -3.83
CA LEU A 486 12.62 -3.82 -3.09
C LEU A 486 13.98 -3.54 -3.74
N LYS A 487 14.12 -2.34 -4.33
CA LYS A 487 15.39 -1.86 -4.85
C LYS A 487 16.02 -0.91 -3.83
N LYS A 488 16.96 -1.45 -3.06
CA LYS A 488 17.69 -0.71 -2.03
C LYS A 488 18.80 0.13 -2.65
N ASN A 489 19.10 1.28 -2.04
CA ASN A 489 20.21 2.10 -2.48
C ASN A 489 21.53 1.33 -2.24
N GLU A 490 22.48 1.43 -3.17
CA GLU A 490 23.81 0.76 -3.11
C GLU A 490 23.81 -0.79 -3.30
N ALA A 491 22.64 -1.45 -3.36
CA ALA A 491 22.54 -2.87 -3.66
C ALA A 491 22.52 -3.13 -5.18
N ALA A 492 23.34 -4.08 -5.65
CA ALA A 492 23.35 -4.50 -7.05
C ALA A 492 22.13 -5.36 -7.43
N VAL A 493 21.45 -5.95 -6.44
CA VAL A 493 20.37 -6.93 -6.62
C VAL A 493 19.06 -6.41 -6.03
N GLU A 494 17.96 -6.73 -6.68
CA GLU A 494 16.60 -6.45 -6.19
C GLU A 494 16.11 -7.58 -5.27
N TYR A 495 15.61 -7.23 -4.09
CA TYR A 495 15.05 -8.22 -3.16
C TYR A 495 13.57 -8.46 -3.50
N LYS A 496 13.19 -9.73 -3.67
CA LYS A 496 11.84 -10.10 -4.12
C LYS A 496 11.18 -11.04 -3.12
N TYR A 497 9.96 -10.69 -2.70
CA TYR A 497 9.16 -11.41 -1.73
C TYR A 497 7.81 -11.76 -2.34
N ILE A 498 7.37 -13.01 -2.17
CA ILE A 498 6.10 -13.51 -2.67
C ILE A 498 5.06 -13.50 -1.54
N PHE A 499 3.88 -12.96 -1.83
CA PHE A 499 2.71 -13.04 -0.96
C PHE A 499 1.55 -13.65 -1.74
N ASP A 500 1.21 -14.89 -1.42
CA ASP A 500 0.23 -15.68 -2.16
C ASP A 500 -1.04 -15.85 -1.32
N ALA A 501 -2.17 -15.44 -1.86
CA ALA A 501 -3.43 -15.42 -1.12
C ALA A 501 -4.13 -16.77 -1.27
N LYS A 502 -4.41 -17.42 -0.14
CA LYS A 502 -5.11 -18.70 -0.10
C LYS A 502 -6.35 -18.58 0.76
N TYR A 503 -7.52 -18.67 0.12
CA TYR A 503 -8.81 -18.77 0.81
C TYR A 503 -9.04 -20.21 1.35
N ARG A 504 -8.13 -20.62 2.23
CA ARG A 504 -8.05 -21.95 2.85
C ARG A 504 -7.53 -21.80 4.27
N LEU A 505 -8.12 -22.56 5.19
CA LEU A 505 -7.72 -22.62 6.58
C LEU A 505 -7.99 -24.02 7.11
N ASN A 506 -7.00 -24.61 7.77
CA ASN A 506 -7.15 -25.83 8.51
C ASN A 506 -7.50 -25.50 9.97
N SER A 507 -8.70 -25.87 10.41
CA SER A 507 -9.19 -25.60 11.77
C SER A 507 -8.52 -26.44 12.86
N ALA A 508 -7.63 -27.37 12.49
CA ALA A 508 -6.96 -28.28 13.41
C ALA A 508 -7.93 -29.07 14.30
N TYR A 509 -8.83 -29.85 13.69
CA TYR A 509 -9.78 -30.67 14.44
C TYR A 509 -9.08 -31.73 15.30
N GLU A 510 -9.56 -31.92 16.52
CA GLU A 510 -9.06 -32.95 17.41
C GLU A 510 -9.18 -34.35 16.77
N GLY A 511 -8.11 -35.13 16.83
CA GLY A 511 -8.00 -36.43 16.14
C GLY A 511 -7.57 -36.37 14.67
N THR A 512 -7.27 -35.19 14.12
CA THR A 512 -6.65 -35.08 12.78
C THR A 512 -5.12 -35.05 12.85
N PRO A 513 -4.41 -35.51 11.79
CA PRO A 513 -2.95 -35.43 11.72
C PRO A 513 -2.41 -33.99 11.83
N TYR A 514 -3.21 -33.00 11.42
CA TYR A 514 -2.85 -31.59 11.54
C TYR A 514 -2.88 -31.14 13.00
N TYR A 515 -3.94 -31.46 13.75
CA TYR A 515 -4.03 -31.15 15.19
C TYR A 515 -2.92 -31.81 15.99
N GLU A 516 -2.56 -33.06 15.70
CA GLU A 516 -1.46 -33.74 16.39
C GLU A 516 -0.12 -33.01 16.26
N ARG A 517 0.15 -32.41 15.09
CA ARG A 517 1.39 -31.69 14.80
C ARG A 517 1.40 -30.24 15.27
N TYR A 518 0.29 -29.53 15.09
CA TYR A 518 0.25 -28.06 15.26
C TYR A 518 -0.62 -27.59 16.42
N LYS A 519 -1.58 -28.40 16.88
CA LYS A 519 -2.51 -28.13 18.00
C LYS A 519 -3.40 -26.89 17.87
N GLN A 520 -3.24 -26.10 16.82
CA GLN A 520 -3.99 -24.88 16.59
C GLN A 520 -4.20 -24.62 15.09
N PRO A 521 -5.19 -23.80 14.70
CA PRO A 521 -5.50 -23.52 13.31
C PRO A 521 -4.35 -22.87 12.53
N GLY A 522 -4.31 -23.11 11.22
CA GLY A 522 -3.31 -22.51 10.33
C GLY A 522 -3.53 -22.87 8.86
N PRO A 523 -2.62 -22.44 7.96
CA PRO A 523 -2.70 -22.76 6.53
C PRO A 523 -2.48 -24.25 6.27
N GLU A 524 -2.93 -24.74 5.11
CA GLU A 524 -2.66 -26.12 4.70
C GLU A 524 -1.17 -26.34 4.42
N GLU A 525 -0.65 -27.54 4.73
CA GLU A 525 0.77 -27.87 4.47
C GLU A 525 1.12 -27.77 2.97
N GLU A 526 0.16 -28.09 2.09
CA GLU A 526 0.31 -27.97 0.63
C GLU A 526 0.53 -26.52 0.18
N ASP A 527 -0.11 -25.55 0.85
CA ASP A 527 0.04 -24.13 0.54
C ASP A 527 1.46 -23.66 0.92
N ILE A 528 2.00 -24.11 2.05
CA ILE A 528 3.40 -23.86 2.46
C ILE A 528 4.39 -24.54 1.49
N ASN A 529 4.11 -25.77 1.05
CA ASN A 529 4.94 -26.44 0.04
C ASN A 529 4.96 -25.70 -1.30
N THR A 530 3.83 -25.08 -1.67
CA THR A 530 3.75 -24.21 -2.85
C THR A 530 4.69 -23.01 -2.72
N MET A 531 4.88 -22.45 -1.51
CA MET A 531 5.82 -21.35 -1.29
C MET A 531 7.28 -21.79 -1.48
N HIS A 532 7.65 -22.99 -1.00
CA HIS A 532 8.97 -23.56 -1.30
C HIS A 532 9.18 -23.73 -2.81
N ARG A 533 8.15 -24.22 -3.53
CA ARG A 533 8.18 -24.35 -4.99
C ARG A 533 8.38 -22.99 -5.67
N TYR A 534 7.64 -21.96 -5.28
CA TYR A 534 7.79 -20.63 -5.87
C TYR A 534 9.16 -20.03 -5.64
N ARG A 535 9.67 -20.12 -4.40
CA ARG A 535 10.98 -19.59 -4.05
C ARG A 535 12.11 -20.22 -4.88
N ASP A 536 12.02 -21.53 -5.12
CA ASP A 536 13.11 -22.28 -5.75
C ASP A 536 12.97 -22.37 -7.29
N ALA A 537 11.74 -22.36 -7.83
CA ALA A 537 11.49 -22.54 -9.27
C ALA A 537 11.49 -21.23 -10.08
N ILE A 538 11.33 -20.07 -9.43
CA ILE A 538 11.38 -18.77 -10.11
C ILE A 538 12.82 -18.26 -10.12
N VAL A 539 13.41 -18.22 -11.31
CA VAL A 539 14.81 -17.87 -11.52
C VAL A 539 14.93 -16.60 -12.35
N TYR A 540 15.99 -15.84 -12.08
CA TYR A 540 16.41 -14.73 -12.90
C TYR A 540 17.37 -15.25 -13.98
N ALA A 541 17.18 -14.81 -15.22
CA ALA A 541 18.10 -15.09 -16.31
C ALA A 541 18.52 -13.78 -16.96
N ASP A 542 19.80 -13.45 -16.87
CA ASP A 542 20.34 -12.27 -17.55
C ASP A 542 20.43 -12.52 -19.06
N GLY A 543 20.36 -11.46 -19.87
CA GLY A 543 20.21 -11.53 -21.34
C GLY A 543 21.28 -12.32 -22.11
N HIS A 544 22.33 -12.80 -21.43
CA HIS A 544 23.42 -13.63 -21.97
C HIS A 544 23.29 -15.14 -21.67
N GLY A 545 22.25 -15.57 -20.93
CA GLY A 545 21.69 -16.93 -21.02
C GLY A 545 22.49 -18.13 -20.47
N GLN A 546 23.62 -17.94 -19.77
CA GLN A 546 24.44 -19.06 -19.30
C GLN A 546 24.26 -19.46 -17.83
N GLU A 547 23.79 -18.58 -16.94
CA GLU A 547 23.61 -18.88 -15.52
C GLU A 547 22.23 -18.43 -15.00
N TYR A 548 21.59 -19.30 -14.21
CA TYR A 548 20.31 -19.02 -13.55
C TYR A 548 20.56 -18.72 -12.08
N GLU A 549 20.09 -17.56 -11.62
CA GLU A 549 20.18 -17.18 -10.23
C GLU A 549 18.80 -17.29 -9.55
N ARG A 550 18.80 -17.66 -8.27
CA ARG A 550 17.57 -17.64 -7.47
C ARG A 550 17.13 -16.19 -7.31
N SER A 551 15.90 -15.90 -7.74
CA SER A 551 15.38 -14.53 -7.75
C SER A 551 14.62 -14.16 -6.47
N MET A 552 13.97 -15.14 -5.84
CA MET A 552 13.03 -14.92 -4.74
C MET A 552 13.69 -15.18 -3.37
N PHE A 553 13.58 -14.21 -2.47
CA PHE A 553 14.18 -14.26 -1.13
C PHE A 553 13.27 -14.89 -0.08
N GLY A 554 11.95 -14.71 -0.23
CA GLY A 554 10.95 -15.25 0.68
C GLY A 554 9.61 -15.45 -0.01
N ALA A 555 8.81 -16.36 0.53
CA ALA A 555 7.50 -16.69 0.01
C ALA A 555 6.54 -17.04 1.15
N TYR A 556 5.41 -16.32 1.19
CA TYR A 556 4.49 -16.36 2.32
C TYR A 556 3.05 -16.58 1.85
N VAL A 557 2.31 -17.39 2.61
CA VAL A 557 0.88 -17.59 2.42
C VAL A 557 0.11 -16.54 3.22
N LEU A 558 -0.86 -15.87 2.59
CA LEU A 558 -1.85 -15.02 3.26
C LEU A 558 -3.16 -15.80 3.37
N PHE A 559 -3.66 -16.01 4.60
CA PHE A 559 -4.84 -16.87 4.83
C PHE A 559 -5.83 -16.23 5.83
N PRO A 560 -7.14 -16.54 5.71
CA PRO A 560 -8.19 -15.86 6.47
C PRO A 560 -8.26 -16.38 7.91
N TYR A 561 -7.54 -15.74 8.84
CA TYR A 561 -7.58 -16.06 10.27
C TYR A 561 -7.50 -14.79 11.12
N HIS A 562 -8.32 -14.71 12.17
CA HIS A 562 -8.50 -13.48 12.95
C HIS A 562 -7.54 -13.36 14.14
N ASP A 563 -7.15 -14.47 14.76
CA ASP A 563 -6.38 -14.51 16.00
C ASP A 563 -4.86 -14.48 15.72
N GLU A 564 -4.32 -13.26 15.54
CA GLU A 564 -2.89 -13.07 15.29
C GLU A 564 -2.02 -13.47 16.49
N GLU A 565 -2.49 -13.22 17.71
CA GLU A 565 -1.71 -13.49 18.93
C GLU A 565 -1.41 -14.98 19.07
N LYS A 566 -2.44 -15.83 18.93
CA LYS A 566 -2.26 -17.27 18.97
C LYS A 566 -1.42 -17.77 17.79
N PHE A 567 -1.57 -17.15 16.62
CA PHE A 567 -0.80 -17.56 15.45
C PHE A 567 0.69 -17.22 15.54
N ARG A 568 1.11 -16.22 16.34
CA ARG A 568 2.55 -15.93 16.59
C ARG A 568 3.31 -17.15 17.13
N GLU A 569 2.62 -18.03 17.86
CA GLU A 569 3.24 -19.24 18.40
C GLU A 569 3.32 -20.39 17.38
N HIS A 570 2.60 -20.27 16.25
CA HIS A 570 2.51 -21.30 15.22
C HIS A 570 3.87 -21.58 14.57
N ARG A 571 4.14 -22.85 14.25
CA ARG A 571 5.37 -23.28 13.57
C ARG A 571 5.63 -22.53 12.25
N PHE A 572 4.57 -22.31 11.46
CA PHE A 572 4.62 -21.60 10.19
C PHE A 572 4.80 -20.07 10.30
N TYR A 573 4.53 -19.47 11.47
CA TYR A 573 4.92 -18.09 11.70
C TYR A 573 6.41 -18.02 12.06
N LYS A 574 6.85 -18.87 13.00
CA LYS A 574 8.26 -18.98 13.42
C LYS A 574 9.20 -19.36 12.27
N SER A 575 8.72 -20.09 11.26
CA SER A 575 9.52 -20.46 10.09
C SER A 575 9.87 -19.26 9.20
N ILE A 576 9.19 -18.12 9.33
CA ILE A 576 9.49 -16.91 8.57
C ILE A 576 10.90 -16.41 8.89
N GLU A 577 11.26 -16.35 10.17
CA GLU A 577 12.60 -15.95 10.61
C GLU A 577 13.67 -17.01 10.27
N LEU A 578 13.30 -18.30 10.30
CA LEU A 578 14.24 -19.40 10.10
C LEU A 578 14.57 -19.64 8.62
N VAL A 579 13.57 -19.54 7.74
CA VAL A 579 13.66 -20.02 6.35
C VAL A 579 13.05 -19.08 5.31
N ASN A 580 12.57 -17.89 5.70
CA ASN A 580 11.82 -16.95 4.85
C ASN A 580 10.63 -17.60 4.11
N VAL A 581 10.08 -18.68 4.67
CA VAL A 581 8.88 -19.34 4.17
C VAL A 581 7.96 -19.58 5.34
N GLY A 582 6.71 -19.20 5.20
CA GLY A 582 5.74 -19.26 6.27
C GLY A 582 4.40 -18.69 5.85
N ALA A 583 3.64 -18.19 6.81
CA ALA A 583 2.32 -17.64 6.56
C ALA A 583 1.99 -16.48 7.48
N PHE A 584 1.08 -15.62 7.03
CA PHE A 584 0.50 -14.55 7.81
C PHE A 584 -1.03 -14.66 7.81
N PRO A 585 -1.68 -14.58 8.99
CA PRO A 585 -3.11 -14.32 9.05
C PRO A 585 -3.37 -12.97 8.39
N PHE A 586 -4.41 -12.88 7.56
CA PHE A 586 -4.68 -11.65 6.82
C PHE A 586 -6.17 -11.43 6.60
N LEU A 587 -6.76 -10.57 7.43
CA LEU A 587 -8.16 -10.15 7.38
C LEU A 587 -8.27 -8.64 7.67
N PRO A 588 -9.39 -7.97 7.39
CA PRO A 588 -9.53 -6.52 7.59
C PRO A 588 -9.10 -5.99 8.97
N ASN A 589 -9.32 -6.80 10.01
CA ASN A 589 -8.98 -6.50 11.42
C ASN A 589 -7.72 -7.24 11.92
N SER A 590 -7.08 -8.03 11.07
CA SER A 590 -5.92 -8.86 11.41
C SER A 590 -4.86 -8.64 10.33
N THR A 591 -4.15 -7.50 10.44
CA THR A 591 -3.05 -7.15 9.54
C THR A 591 -1.75 -6.78 10.27
N GLU A 592 -1.68 -6.87 11.59
CA GLU A 592 -0.56 -6.28 12.35
C GLU A 592 0.73 -7.05 12.10
N LEU A 593 0.68 -8.39 12.06
CA LEU A 593 1.83 -9.23 11.75
C LEU A 593 2.41 -8.91 10.36
N MET A 594 1.54 -8.76 9.37
CA MET A 594 1.94 -8.44 8.01
C MET A 594 2.49 -7.00 7.91
N GLU A 595 1.88 -6.03 8.58
CA GLU A 595 2.37 -4.66 8.61
C GLU A 595 3.75 -4.56 9.27
N ALA A 596 3.94 -5.23 10.42
CA ALA A 596 5.22 -5.29 11.11
C ALA A 596 6.31 -5.93 10.22
N PHE A 597 5.97 -7.00 9.50
CA PHE A 597 6.89 -7.65 8.58
C PHE A 597 7.25 -6.77 7.37
N LEU A 598 6.26 -6.11 6.75
CA LEU A 598 6.50 -5.16 5.65
C LEU A 598 7.42 -4.02 6.09
N ASP A 599 7.18 -3.46 7.28
CA ASP A 599 8.05 -2.44 7.87
C ASP A 599 9.47 -2.98 8.10
N GLU A 600 9.59 -4.21 8.57
CA GLU A 600 10.87 -4.85 8.81
C GLU A 600 11.68 -5.02 7.51
N ILE A 601 11.12 -5.65 6.47
CA ILE A 601 11.85 -5.91 5.22
C ILE A 601 12.23 -4.63 4.46
N ILE A 602 11.41 -3.59 4.58
CA ILE A 602 11.67 -2.28 3.98
C ILE A 602 12.77 -1.54 4.76
N ARG A 603 12.78 -1.61 6.09
CA ARG A 603 13.83 -0.99 6.93
C ARG A 603 15.14 -1.77 6.94
N ASP A 604 15.10 -3.07 6.67
CA ASP A 604 16.26 -3.94 6.72
C ASP A 604 17.42 -3.45 5.83
N SER A 605 18.65 -3.83 6.17
CA SER A 605 19.79 -3.65 5.29
C SER A 605 19.77 -4.60 4.08
N PRO A 606 20.40 -4.25 2.94
CA PRO A 606 20.72 -5.22 1.89
C PRO A 606 21.40 -6.48 2.46
N GLU A 607 22.24 -6.31 3.47
CA GLU A 607 22.97 -7.39 4.14
C GLU A 607 22.07 -8.24 5.02
N LYS A 608 21.20 -7.66 5.86
CA LYS A 608 20.22 -8.41 6.67
C LYS A 608 19.21 -9.12 5.77
N ALA A 609 18.77 -8.48 4.69
CA ALA A 609 17.94 -9.13 3.68
C ALA A 609 18.67 -10.29 2.97
N TYR A 610 19.99 -10.19 2.79
CA TYR A 610 20.83 -11.26 2.25
C TYR A 610 21.14 -12.37 3.27
N GLU A 611 21.27 -12.07 4.56
CA GLU A 611 21.44 -13.05 5.64
C GLU A 611 20.21 -13.92 5.86
N ARG A 612 19.01 -13.36 5.65
CA ARG A 612 17.76 -14.14 5.68
C ARG A 612 17.69 -15.21 4.57
N SER A 613 18.49 -15.10 3.52
CA SER A 613 18.52 -16.13 2.47
C SER A 613 19.24 -17.39 2.97
N ILE A 614 18.52 -18.51 3.06
CA ILE A 614 19.11 -19.80 3.44
C ILE A 614 20.11 -20.20 2.36
N ARG A 615 21.39 -20.28 2.73
CA ARG A 615 22.44 -20.73 1.83
C ARG A 615 22.61 -22.25 1.89
N PRO A 616 22.93 -22.91 0.77
CA PRO A 616 23.41 -24.29 0.80
C PRO A 616 24.58 -24.42 1.79
N ARG A 617 24.62 -25.53 2.53
CA ARG A 617 25.70 -25.82 3.47
C ARG A 617 27.04 -25.84 2.71
N GLY A 618 27.96 -24.94 3.05
CA GLY A 618 29.28 -24.79 2.40
C GLY A 618 29.58 -23.40 1.81
N THR A 619 28.58 -22.55 1.58
CA THR A 619 28.78 -21.21 1.01
C THR A 619 29.39 -20.21 2.01
N LYS A 620 29.35 -20.48 3.32
CA LYS A 620 29.98 -19.66 4.38
C LYS A 620 31.51 -19.59 4.21
N ASN A 621 32.15 -20.71 3.92
CA ASN A 621 33.61 -20.77 3.72
C ASN A 621 34.02 -20.03 2.43
N TYR A 622 33.21 -20.09 1.38
CA TYR A 622 33.51 -19.45 0.09
C TYR A 622 33.48 -17.91 0.13
N TYR A 623 32.62 -17.30 0.95
CA TYR A 623 32.52 -15.83 1.08
C TYR A 623 33.35 -15.24 2.23
N GLN A 624 33.64 -16.02 3.28
CA GLN A 624 34.61 -15.60 4.30
C GLN A 624 35.93 -15.21 3.64
N ASP A 625 36.42 -15.99 2.68
CA ASP A 625 37.69 -15.74 1.98
C ASP A 625 37.73 -14.42 1.18
N LYS A 626 36.59 -13.84 0.78
CA LYS A 626 36.55 -12.57 0.01
C LYS A 626 36.39 -11.31 0.86
N LEU A 627 35.79 -11.41 2.05
CA LEU A 627 35.60 -10.26 2.96
C LEU A 627 36.76 -10.08 3.94
N THR A 628 37.49 -11.15 4.28
CA THR A 628 38.67 -11.10 5.17
C THR A 628 40.01 -10.92 4.44
N GLY A 629 40.03 -10.97 3.11
CA GLY A 629 41.25 -10.74 2.34
C GLY A 629 41.81 -9.33 2.57
N LYS A 630 42.98 -9.22 3.20
CA LYS A 630 43.74 -7.97 3.38
C LYS A 630 44.44 -7.58 2.06
N ASN A 631 43.65 -7.39 1.00
CA ASN A 631 44.13 -7.17 -0.36
C ASN A 631 44.45 -5.70 -0.70
N MET A 632 44.19 -4.76 0.23
CA MET A 632 44.58 -3.36 0.12
C MET A 632 45.64 -3.02 1.17
N PHE A 633 46.73 -2.43 0.71
CA PHE A 633 47.83 -1.95 1.55
C PHE A 633 47.92 -0.43 1.52
N VAL A 634 47.97 0.21 2.68
CA VAL A 634 48.09 1.68 2.79
C VAL A 634 49.44 2.03 3.39
N GLY A 635 50.30 2.62 2.57
CA GLY A 635 51.67 2.99 2.93
C GLY A 635 51.78 4.45 3.40
N SER A 636 52.45 4.68 4.53
CA SER A 636 52.68 6.04 5.06
C SER A 636 53.85 6.72 4.38
N LEU A 637 53.61 7.89 3.77
CA LEU A 637 54.64 8.73 3.16
C LEU A 637 55.14 9.79 4.15
N ARG A 638 56.47 9.99 4.16
CA ARG A 638 57.15 10.90 5.09
C ARG A 638 57.65 12.19 4.43
N GLU A 639 57.74 12.25 3.10
CA GLU A 639 58.28 13.39 2.34
C GLU A 639 57.50 13.60 1.03
N PRO A 640 57.16 14.84 0.64
CA PRO A 640 56.48 15.13 -0.63
C PRO A 640 57.23 14.64 -1.88
N SER A 641 58.56 14.72 -1.88
CA SER A 641 59.40 14.19 -2.97
C SER A 641 59.20 12.69 -3.21
N GLN A 642 58.87 11.93 -2.17
CA GLN A 642 58.56 10.50 -2.29
C GLN A 642 57.25 10.26 -3.04
N LEU A 643 56.24 11.12 -2.84
CA LEU A 643 54.98 11.04 -3.57
C LEU A 643 55.20 11.29 -5.07
N GLU A 644 55.92 12.35 -5.42
CA GLU A 644 56.22 12.71 -6.81
C GLU A 644 56.98 11.58 -7.54
N LEU A 645 58.01 11.01 -6.89
CA LEU A 645 58.76 9.87 -7.42
C LEU A 645 57.90 8.63 -7.59
N SER A 646 57.06 8.30 -6.60
CA SER A 646 56.15 7.15 -6.67
C SER A 646 55.14 7.27 -7.81
N LEU A 647 54.56 8.45 -8.01
CA LEU A 647 53.61 8.73 -9.09
C LEU A 647 54.29 8.71 -10.47
N LYS A 648 55.50 9.26 -10.59
CA LYS A 648 56.24 9.35 -11.86
C LYS A 648 56.77 8.00 -12.35
N LEU A 649 57.23 7.15 -11.43
CA LEU A 649 57.90 5.89 -11.72
C LEU A 649 57.05 4.65 -11.38
N ASN A 650 55.76 4.85 -11.06
CA ASN A 650 54.79 3.79 -10.79
C ASN A 650 55.28 2.72 -9.82
N PHE A 651 55.82 3.14 -8.67
CA PHE A 651 56.31 2.21 -7.66
C PHE A 651 56.08 2.72 -6.23
N TYR A 652 56.06 1.79 -5.28
CA TYR A 652 56.10 2.08 -3.86
C TYR A 652 57.11 1.15 -3.17
N HIS A 653 57.83 1.65 -2.17
CA HIS A 653 58.78 0.83 -1.42
C HIS A 653 58.75 1.14 0.07
N MET A 654 59.02 0.12 0.89
CA MET A 654 59.18 0.28 2.33
C MET A 654 60.13 -0.78 2.91
N PRO A 655 60.70 -0.53 4.11
CA PRO A 655 61.48 -1.53 4.82
C PRO A 655 60.66 -2.81 5.02
N LEU A 656 61.28 -3.98 4.77
CA LEU A 656 60.62 -5.27 4.97
C LEU A 656 60.27 -5.49 6.46
N GLU A 657 61.07 -4.93 7.38
CA GLU A 657 60.82 -4.96 8.84
C GLU A 657 59.47 -4.34 9.25
N ASN A 658 58.85 -3.51 8.39
CA ASN A 658 57.53 -2.93 8.64
C ASN A 658 56.37 -3.87 8.26
N VAL A 659 56.66 -5.03 7.65
CA VAL A 659 55.68 -6.06 7.30
C VAL A 659 55.73 -7.14 8.37
N THR A 660 54.77 -7.15 9.29
CA THR A 660 54.78 -8.09 10.43
C THR A 660 54.51 -9.55 10.00
N ASP A 661 53.71 -9.75 8.94
CA ASP A 661 53.45 -11.08 8.35
C ASP A 661 53.78 -11.05 6.85
N HIS A 662 54.89 -11.68 6.48
CA HIS A 662 55.35 -11.70 5.09
C HIS A 662 54.42 -12.47 4.14
N LYS A 663 53.54 -13.35 4.64
CA LYS A 663 52.55 -14.08 3.81
C LYS A 663 51.50 -13.15 3.22
N ILE A 664 51.28 -11.98 3.84
CA ILE A 664 50.31 -11.01 3.36
C ILE A 664 50.72 -10.39 2.01
N LEU A 665 52.02 -10.38 1.69
CA LEU A 665 52.55 -9.75 0.47
C LEU A 665 52.01 -10.40 -0.80
N THR A 666 51.71 -11.70 -0.77
CA THR A 666 51.12 -12.41 -1.91
C THR A 666 49.61 -12.14 -2.08
N GLN A 667 48.97 -11.54 -1.08
CA GLN A 667 47.54 -11.22 -1.09
C GLN A 667 47.25 -9.76 -1.46
N ILE A 668 48.28 -8.89 -1.47
CA ILE A 668 48.13 -7.47 -1.79
C ILE A 668 47.91 -7.31 -3.29
N GLU A 669 46.72 -6.84 -3.66
CA GLU A 669 46.36 -6.51 -5.04
C GLU A 669 46.43 -5.00 -5.31
N TYR A 670 46.30 -4.18 -4.26
CA TYR A 670 46.24 -2.74 -4.36
C TYR A 670 47.08 -2.04 -3.30
N ILE A 671 47.66 -0.90 -3.66
CA ILE A 671 48.38 0.00 -2.75
C ILE A 671 47.75 1.38 -2.78
N ALA A 672 47.61 2.00 -1.61
CA ALA A 672 47.26 3.40 -1.44
C ALA A 672 48.35 4.16 -0.67
N LEU A 673 48.46 5.46 -0.96
CA LEU A 673 49.49 6.33 -0.40
C LEU A 673 48.88 7.30 0.62
N TYR A 674 49.30 7.19 1.88
CA TYR A 674 48.90 8.09 2.95
C TYR A 674 49.86 9.28 3.07
N GLN A 675 49.37 10.48 2.78
CA GLN A 675 50.05 11.76 3.02
C GLN A 675 49.87 12.19 4.48
N SER A 676 50.92 12.07 5.28
CA SER A 676 50.86 12.32 6.72
C SER A 676 50.68 13.81 7.09
N LYS A 677 49.77 14.09 8.02
CA LYS A 677 49.42 15.46 8.46
C LYS A 677 50.62 16.33 8.82
N GLY A 678 51.57 15.81 9.60
CA GLY A 678 52.73 16.59 10.07
C GLY A 678 53.78 16.92 8.99
N LYS A 679 53.86 16.12 7.91
CA LYS A 679 54.89 16.28 6.86
C LYS A 679 54.34 16.83 5.54
N PHE A 680 53.03 16.72 5.32
CA PHE A 680 52.32 17.21 4.14
C PHE A 680 51.38 18.40 4.47
N ALA A 681 51.47 18.99 5.68
CA ALA A 681 50.68 20.16 6.05
C ALA A 681 50.86 21.34 5.07
N SER A 682 52.07 21.55 4.56
CA SER A 682 52.40 22.64 3.63
C SER A 682 51.85 22.43 2.21
N THR A 683 51.45 21.22 1.84
CA THR A 683 50.94 20.90 0.50
C THR A 683 49.41 20.95 0.41
N GLY A 684 48.70 21.11 1.52
CA GLY A 684 47.22 21.15 1.58
C GLY A 684 46.51 19.81 1.33
N GLU A 685 47.20 18.82 0.74
CA GLU A 685 46.69 17.46 0.48
C GLU A 685 47.16 16.48 1.57
N THR A 686 46.40 16.38 2.67
CA THR A 686 46.61 15.35 3.72
C THR A 686 45.56 14.24 3.62
N GLY A 687 45.91 13.02 4.01
CA GLY A 687 44.99 11.86 3.94
C GLY A 687 45.42 10.84 2.88
N ILE A 688 44.47 10.18 2.23
CA ILE A 688 44.74 9.23 1.14
C ILE A 688 44.05 9.71 -0.13
N HIS A 689 44.87 10.11 -1.09
CA HIS A 689 44.41 10.67 -2.37
C HIS A 689 44.64 9.73 -3.55
N TRP A 690 45.62 8.83 -3.44
CA TRP A 690 46.12 8.01 -4.54
C TRP A 690 46.10 6.54 -4.19
N TYR A 691 45.70 5.70 -5.14
CA TYR A 691 45.83 4.25 -5.06
C TYR A 691 46.11 3.65 -6.44
N GLY A 692 46.65 2.44 -6.49
CA GLY A 692 46.96 1.75 -7.73
C GLY A 692 47.00 0.25 -7.56
N ARG A 693 46.83 -0.49 -8.66
CA ARG A 693 46.90 -1.94 -8.68
C ARG A 693 48.36 -2.39 -8.74
N VAL A 694 48.72 -3.37 -7.91
CA VAL A 694 50.06 -3.99 -7.91
C VAL A 694 50.15 -4.95 -9.10
N VAL A 695 51.19 -4.79 -9.91
CA VAL A 695 51.53 -5.70 -11.02
C VAL A 695 52.48 -6.78 -10.54
N ASP A 696 53.48 -6.38 -9.75
CA ASP A 696 54.54 -7.26 -9.25
C ASP A 696 55.15 -6.68 -7.97
N TRP A 697 55.80 -7.52 -7.16
CA TRP A 697 56.56 -7.08 -5.99
C TRP A 697 57.84 -7.87 -5.82
N LYS A 698 58.89 -7.21 -5.34
CA LYS A 698 60.22 -7.81 -5.15
C LYS A 698 60.79 -7.40 -3.81
N VAL A 699 61.52 -8.31 -3.16
CA VAL A 699 62.33 -8.01 -1.98
C VAL A 699 63.76 -7.76 -2.46
N LEU A 700 64.26 -6.56 -2.22
CA LEU A 700 65.55 -6.08 -2.70
C LEU A 700 66.32 -5.45 -1.53
N ARG A 701 67.65 -5.38 -1.66
CA ARG A 701 68.44 -4.54 -0.73
C ARG A 701 68.19 -3.08 -1.05
N ARG A 702 68.23 -2.20 -0.05
CA ARG A 702 67.90 -0.79 -0.26
C ARG A 702 68.79 -0.12 -1.32
N LYS A 703 70.05 -0.52 -1.45
CA LYS A 703 70.98 -0.06 -2.49
C LYS A 703 70.58 -0.41 -3.93
N GLU A 704 69.76 -1.44 -4.11
CA GLU A 704 69.28 -1.92 -5.41
C GLU A 704 68.05 -1.14 -5.91
N ILE A 705 67.40 -0.34 -5.05
CA ILE A 705 66.32 0.56 -5.43
C ILE A 705 66.97 1.86 -5.93
N THR A 706 67.23 1.93 -7.24
CA THR A 706 67.95 3.03 -7.90
C THR A 706 67.13 4.29 -8.08
N GLU A 707 65.79 4.20 -8.03
CA GLU A 707 64.88 5.34 -8.18
C GLU A 707 65.05 6.41 -7.10
N ARG A 708 65.58 6.01 -5.93
CA ARG A 708 65.86 6.93 -4.83
C ARG A 708 67.13 6.48 -4.10
N PRO A 709 68.16 7.34 -3.95
CA PRO A 709 69.39 6.95 -3.27
C PRO A 709 69.13 6.51 -1.82
N ALA A 710 69.85 5.48 -1.38
CA ALA A 710 69.78 4.99 0.00
C ALA A 710 70.33 6.04 0.98
N ARG A 711 69.75 6.11 2.18
CA ARG A 711 70.35 6.92 3.26
C ARG A 711 71.58 6.20 3.80
N ARG A 712 72.60 6.96 4.20
CA ARG A 712 73.83 6.43 4.79
C ARG A 712 73.50 5.51 5.98
N GLY A 713 73.93 4.25 5.93
CA GLY A 713 73.66 3.23 6.95
C GLY A 713 72.37 2.40 6.73
N SER A 714 71.65 2.59 5.62
CA SER A 714 70.45 1.81 5.28
C SER A 714 70.61 0.91 4.05
N GLU A 715 71.79 0.89 3.43
CA GLU A 715 72.09 0.31 2.12
C GLU A 715 71.82 -1.19 2.04
N GLU A 716 72.16 -1.92 3.12
CA GLU A 716 72.01 -3.37 3.21
C GLU A 716 70.65 -3.80 3.79
N LYS A 717 69.80 -2.86 4.23
CA LYS A 717 68.46 -3.20 4.74
C LYS A 717 67.58 -3.77 3.62
N LEU A 718 66.82 -4.80 3.95
CA LEU A 718 65.83 -5.37 3.02
C LEU A 718 64.60 -4.49 2.92
N TYR A 719 64.16 -4.26 1.69
CA TYR A 719 62.97 -3.49 1.35
C TYR A 719 62.07 -4.33 0.45
N VAL A 720 60.77 -4.16 0.60
CA VAL A 720 59.80 -4.60 -0.40
C VAL A 720 59.53 -3.44 -1.36
N LYS A 721 59.65 -3.71 -2.66
CA LYS A 721 59.33 -2.78 -3.74
C LYS A 721 58.15 -3.34 -4.53
N PHE A 722 57.08 -2.57 -4.60
CA PHE A 722 55.89 -2.85 -5.38
C PHE A 722 55.92 -2.05 -6.68
N ILE A 723 55.62 -2.73 -7.78
CA ILE A 723 55.45 -2.15 -9.11
C ILE A 723 53.94 -1.97 -9.32
N ILE A 724 53.54 -0.75 -9.64
CA ILE A 724 52.14 -0.35 -9.77
C ILE A 724 51.81 -0.21 -11.25
N ASP A 725 50.61 -0.62 -11.66
CA ASP A 725 50.16 -0.49 -13.04
C ASP A 725 49.96 0.98 -13.41
N LEU A 726 49.06 1.64 -12.69
CA LEU A 726 48.75 3.05 -12.80
C LEU A 726 48.27 3.58 -11.44
N TRP A 727 48.69 4.79 -11.09
CA TRP A 727 48.13 5.53 -9.96
C TRP A 727 46.86 6.29 -10.35
N ILE A 728 45.81 6.08 -9.57
CA ILE A 728 44.49 6.68 -9.74
C ILE A 728 44.26 7.65 -8.57
N LYS A 729 43.92 8.91 -8.90
CA LYS A 729 43.48 9.90 -7.90
C LYS A 729 42.01 9.64 -7.55
N ARG A 730 41.68 9.65 -6.27
CA ARG A 730 40.29 9.54 -5.81
C ARG A 730 39.56 10.85 -6.01
N ASP A 731 38.28 10.76 -6.39
CA ASP A 731 37.38 11.93 -6.45
C ASP A 731 37.16 12.57 -5.08
N LYS A 732 37.08 11.73 -4.04
CA LYS A 732 37.00 12.13 -2.63
C LYS A 732 38.14 11.48 -1.83
N PRO A 733 39.04 12.27 -1.21
CA PRO A 733 40.13 11.72 -0.43
C PRO A 733 39.61 11.12 0.89
N ILE A 734 40.31 10.09 1.39
CA ILE A 734 40.10 9.64 2.78
C ILE A 734 40.86 10.61 3.69
N VAL A 735 40.15 11.37 4.51
CA VAL A 735 40.77 12.37 5.39
C VAL A 735 41.37 11.73 6.64
N SER A 736 42.33 12.41 7.26
CA SER A 736 43.01 11.89 8.45
C SER A 736 42.11 11.84 9.71
N GLY A 737 41.02 12.60 9.78
CA GLY A 737 40.09 12.58 10.94
C GLY A 737 40.76 12.92 12.29
N GLY A 738 41.90 13.62 12.28
CA GLY A 738 42.72 13.88 13.47
C GLY A 738 43.71 12.77 13.86
N ARG A 739 43.71 11.62 13.17
CA ARG A 739 44.59 10.46 13.42
C ARG A 739 45.71 10.33 12.39
N GLY A 740 46.63 9.38 12.58
CA GLY A 740 47.75 9.10 11.66
C GLY A 740 47.92 7.63 11.29
N ILE A 741 48.81 7.34 10.34
CA ILE A 741 49.34 6.00 10.07
C ILE A 741 50.86 6.09 10.22
N TYR A 742 51.45 5.31 11.11
CA TYR A 742 52.85 5.39 11.50
C TYR A 742 53.80 4.73 10.48
N THR A 743 53.48 3.51 10.05
CA THR A 743 54.22 2.75 9.04
C THR A 743 53.32 2.31 7.90
N ALA A 744 52.35 1.45 8.18
CA ALA A 744 51.55 0.78 7.17
C ALA A 744 50.26 0.19 7.76
N LEU A 745 49.16 0.27 7.00
CA LEU A 745 47.87 -0.31 7.37
C LEU A 745 47.40 -1.31 6.31
N TYR A 746 46.90 -2.46 6.75
CA TYR A 746 46.30 -3.47 5.89
C TYR A 746 44.78 -3.44 6.04
N THR A 747 44.07 -3.41 4.92
CA THR A 747 42.61 -3.35 4.90
C THR A 747 42.09 -4.08 3.66
N SER A 748 40.77 -4.14 3.49
CA SER A 748 40.17 -4.68 2.27
C SER A 748 39.88 -3.56 1.28
N LYS A 749 39.94 -3.87 -0.02
CA LYS A 749 39.49 -2.94 -1.07
C LYS A 749 38.06 -2.46 -0.83
N TYR A 750 37.20 -3.34 -0.31
CA TYR A 750 35.81 -3.04 0.04
C TYR A 750 35.70 -1.87 1.04
N MET A 751 36.50 -1.89 2.11
CA MET A 751 36.51 -0.82 3.12
C MET A 751 37.18 0.44 2.60
N PHE A 752 38.27 0.30 1.85
CA PHE A 752 38.95 1.43 1.23
C PHE A 752 38.03 2.27 0.34
N ASP A 753 37.20 1.63 -0.49
CA ASP A 753 36.33 2.35 -1.43
C ASP A 753 35.24 3.17 -0.75
N ARG A 754 34.89 2.81 0.49
CA ARG A 754 33.80 3.44 1.24
C ARG A 754 34.31 4.39 2.33
N ALA A 755 35.49 4.16 2.91
CA ALA A 755 35.99 4.99 4.00
C ALA A 755 36.04 6.48 3.64
N LEU A 756 35.62 7.34 4.59
CA LEU A 756 35.80 8.79 4.50
C LEU A 756 36.94 9.25 5.41
N GLU A 757 37.11 8.61 6.56
CA GLU A 757 38.23 8.82 7.47
C GLU A 757 39.13 7.58 7.57
N ILE A 758 40.42 7.80 7.83
CA ILE A 758 41.40 6.69 7.95
C ILE A 758 41.09 5.75 9.12
N ALA A 759 40.38 6.21 10.16
CA ALA A 759 40.01 5.37 11.29
C ALA A 759 39.07 4.22 10.88
N GLU A 760 38.25 4.45 9.86
CA GLU A 760 37.31 3.45 9.33
C GLU A 760 38.03 2.29 8.63
N LEU A 761 39.26 2.49 8.18
CA LEU A 761 40.06 1.44 7.53
C LEU A 761 40.49 0.33 8.49
N LYS A 762 40.36 0.56 9.81
CA LYS A 762 40.74 -0.38 10.89
C LYS A 762 39.60 -1.28 11.35
N LEU A 763 38.42 -1.18 10.73
CA LEU A 763 37.28 -2.05 11.02
C LEU A 763 37.57 -3.46 10.45
N GLU A 764 38.15 -4.32 11.29
CA GLU A 764 38.59 -5.67 10.92
C GLU A 764 37.59 -6.76 11.34
N THR A 765 36.71 -6.50 12.32
CA THR A 765 35.73 -7.49 12.80
C THR A 765 34.38 -7.35 12.10
N GLU A 766 33.66 -8.46 11.96
CA GLU A 766 32.31 -8.47 11.39
C GLU A 766 31.34 -7.60 12.22
N GLU A 767 31.48 -7.61 13.54
CA GLU A 767 30.64 -6.82 14.45
C GLU A 767 30.86 -5.30 14.29
N ASP A 768 32.12 -4.87 14.20
CA ASP A 768 32.45 -3.44 14.01
C ASP A 768 32.00 -2.94 12.64
N LEU A 769 32.10 -3.79 11.61
CA LEU A 769 31.62 -3.50 10.26
C LEU A 769 30.10 -3.35 10.23
N ILE A 770 29.35 -4.19 10.97
CA ILE A 770 27.89 -4.07 11.08
C ILE A 770 27.51 -2.74 11.75
N LYS A 771 28.08 -2.43 12.91
CA LYS A 771 27.80 -1.17 13.65
C LYS A 771 28.12 0.07 12.81
N TRP A 772 29.25 0.05 12.11
CA TRP A 772 29.63 1.13 11.20
C TRP A 772 28.64 1.31 10.06
N ARG A 773 28.16 0.21 9.44
CA ARG A 773 27.17 0.27 8.37
C ARG A 773 25.83 0.82 8.84
N GLU A 774 25.39 0.46 10.04
CA GLU A 774 24.14 0.95 10.62
C GLU A 774 24.19 2.48 10.85
N GLN A 775 25.25 2.96 11.49
CA GLN A 775 25.41 4.39 11.78
C GLN A 775 25.57 5.24 10.51
N ARG A 776 26.20 4.67 9.47
CA ARG A 776 26.48 5.37 8.20
C ARG A 776 25.25 5.69 7.37
N ARG A 777 24.12 5.05 7.65
CA ARG A 777 22.81 5.33 7.01
C ARG A 777 22.13 6.56 7.59
N ILE A 778 22.44 6.86 8.84
CA ILE A 778 21.84 7.97 9.58
C ILE A 778 22.64 9.26 9.32
N GLY A 779 23.97 9.15 9.17
CA GLY A 779 24.84 10.29 8.84
C GLY A 779 26.32 9.93 8.83
N THR A 780 27.20 10.92 9.04
CA THR A 780 28.65 10.69 9.09
C THR A 780 29.01 9.87 10.34
N VAL A 781 29.96 8.94 10.20
CA VAL A 781 30.35 8.03 11.28
C VAL A 781 31.71 8.42 11.82
N LYS A 782 31.85 8.40 13.15
CA LYS A 782 33.13 8.55 13.84
C LYS A 782 33.54 7.23 14.48
N VAL A 783 34.75 6.77 14.14
CA VAL A 783 35.32 5.53 14.68
C VAL A 783 36.36 5.89 15.75
N GLU A 784 36.14 5.41 16.97
CA GLU A 784 37.07 5.56 18.07
C GLU A 784 37.96 4.32 18.18
N LEU A 785 39.27 4.53 18.09
CA LEU A 785 40.29 3.51 18.32
C LEU A 785 41.09 3.85 19.58
N ASP A 786 41.66 2.83 20.20
CA ASP A 786 42.50 2.91 21.40
C ASP A 786 43.87 3.58 21.21
N HIS A 787 44.19 4.05 20.00
CA HIS A 787 45.45 4.71 19.68
C HIS A 787 45.31 5.77 18.58
N ASP A 788 46.11 6.84 18.64
CA ASP A 788 46.09 7.97 17.67
C ASP A 788 46.64 7.59 16.28
N GLN A 789 47.56 6.62 16.24
CA GLN A 789 48.02 5.99 15.00
C GLN A 789 47.17 4.74 14.74
N VAL A 790 46.46 4.73 13.61
CA VAL A 790 45.47 3.72 13.21
C VAL A 790 46.07 2.33 13.06
N ASP A 791 47.30 2.25 12.55
CA ASP A 791 48.04 1.00 12.36
C ASP A 791 48.55 0.39 13.67
N LEU A 792 48.72 1.21 14.72
CA LEU A 792 49.14 0.76 16.05
C LEU A 792 47.94 0.46 16.99
N ALA A 793 46.72 0.83 16.58
CA ALA A 793 45.52 0.53 17.33
C ALA A 793 45.27 -0.98 17.41
N LYS A 794 44.99 -1.48 18.62
CA LYS A 794 44.70 -2.90 18.86
C LYS A 794 43.20 -3.18 18.89
N ARG A 795 42.38 -2.19 19.25
CA ARG A 795 40.92 -2.36 19.39
C ARG A 795 40.16 -1.14 18.90
N VAL A 796 39.00 -1.40 18.32
CA VAL A 796 37.95 -0.39 18.08
C VAL A 796 37.18 -0.23 19.39
N LEU A 797 37.14 0.98 19.94
CA LEU A 797 36.46 1.32 21.19
C LEU A 797 34.97 1.61 20.98
N GLY A 798 34.62 2.18 19.82
CA GLY A 798 33.26 2.54 19.51
C GLY A 798 33.07 3.04 18.09
N VAL A 799 31.85 2.91 17.59
CA VAL A 799 31.43 3.42 16.28
C VAL A 799 30.15 4.22 16.47
N HIS A 800 30.20 5.52 16.23
CA HIS A 800 29.15 6.46 16.61
C HIS A 800 28.68 7.32 15.43
N GLY A 801 27.37 7.62 15.37
CA GLY A 801 26.82 8.63 14.46
C GLY A 801 27.13 10.05 14.93
N SER A 802 27.37 10.96 14.00
CA SER A 802 27.88 12.32 14.27
C SER A 802 26.86 13.35 14.81
N ASP A 803 25.63 12.96 15.14
CA ASP A 803 24.57 13.91 15.56
C ASP A 803 24.44 14.15 17.08
N ASN A 804 25.38 13.69 17.93
CA ASN A 804 25.24 13.83 19.39
C ASN A 804 26.46 14.39 20.17
N PHE A 805 27.43 15.03 19.51
CA PHE A 805 28.65 15.52 20.18
C PHE A 805 28.78 17.06 20.21
N ASN A 806 27.70 17.78 20.54
CA ASN A 806 27.76 19.21 20.88
C ASN A 806 27.18 19.56 22.26
N GLN A 807 27.08 18.58 23.16
CA GLN A 807 26.78 18.83 24.58
C GLN A 807 27.73 18.01 25.45
N ARG A 808 28.96 18.49 25.63
CA ARG A 808 29.85 18.18 26.77
C ARG A 808 31.15 18.99 26.69
N GLU A 809 31.04 20.31 26.65
CA GLU A 809 32.00 21.21 27.28
C GLU A 809 31.21 22.41 27.81
N GLY A 810 31.03 22.42 29.12
CA GLY A 810 30.40 23.45 29.94
C GLY A 810 30.88 23.23 31.36
#